data_AF-A0A6P1Y158-F1
#
_entry.id   AF-A0A6P1Y158-F1
#
_cell.length_a   1.000
_cell.length_b   1.000
_cell.length_c   1.000
_cell.angle_alpha   90.00
_cell.angle_beta   90.00
_cell.angle_gamma   90.00
#
_symmetry.space_group_name_H-M   'P 1'
#
loop_
_entity.id
_entity.type
_entity.pdbx_description
1 polymer ?
#
loop_
_entity_poly.entity_id
_entity_poly.type
_entity_poly.pdbx_seq_one_letter_code
_entity_poly.pdbx_strand_id
1 'polypeptide(L)'
;MKKVVRIVILSVFAFCLSIACKNYTEDIEDYLSYWSAGVSITEYRFEPQPQIYTEGMQYVPSKAPVTVTFTVHNSKNLGLKMPGDSDAPADIISFPHIPDAPDKRVAAPQSGNDYEFKKISNTELTLTYNPAFLQKYEWGRGDITPSIILYTTDGRVFKQNIPFKLNVNTPPPAIAECVVGQTTTHLPSETSYYVLCLQLSDDDMKKTCGNGLLHEDIAGIEINGTIYNLSVNSKLKQLKAQADSPFIDKDKVKKLDTTDAKEIPSDWTLYFKTKVKVKPASSKKDYTVRLKDKKGLYSEPVTVGTQGKIVTVTFKLAGGNISGSAADITRTGAPETPLQPPNPTKDGYTFNDWNPSLPTHPVFPAADTTYTAQWTLNTYTVTFKVDGGQGSLTGTHNSTSKVASGSTEMKFESVPHNSTITFTATPSGGWEVEKWMLDGNEVPGHTNTSYTLSNVTGNKTVKVKFKAVGGQGPTIEATSWEELRAKVQSATEGTIIEIAQNLTYNISHAVGKDSIIEVNNNITIKSKGSGTYTLNAGGKGADSEQSNAKSTGIFEVSGNKTLTLENLILTKTEKYAVYVDHNSSLTMKNVTINNCKTQYNVAGIYFNKGKDLKLENCEINLCKGKGSASSGGIYIQEPKGTVSIKDTIIKNCKTKENGSGTGGGIYLYKAAGTLENVKVDSCSAKSGGGIYVKGGTLTITGGSFINNSTGGTGQSDGGGAIYNEGAKVTIIGCTIGDDDSRKGNLAVQGGGIFVDGGAECILEAGTKIIGNGTIGLGTGTGNGGGVYVAGNSSLKMENVTIKNCEATGTDSAGGGVYLYKGTCTLEKVIVEGCKAPKGGGIFVSEEAECILKQDVKILQNVAMGTNSNGGGIFVDKDSGDIKLGTLTINGSSEKPVIISKNTADYGGGVYNRGTAAINHAEIKDNNVQYHGGGMVNAGTCTMDSVRIENNEASNQNSNVGNGGGIYSDKKLTLKDTTVIGNTAKRDGGAIYIDDSVFNMSGSTVINVEPSGGATGPSKNDIYLTNTAFITLTGALTATENIARITLNSLGGYKNNREIVKGDSGFTIPSGYENKFTITDKIGNPQHWKLIYQSNALKLKKN
;
A
#
# COMPACT_ATOMS: atom_id res chain seq x y z
N MET A 1 55.19 -35.62 30.12
CA MET A 1 54.21 -34.69 30.74
C MET A 1 54.41 -33.21 30.40
N LYS A 2 55.62 -32.63 30.43
CA LYS A 2 55.83 -31.18 30.21
C LYS A 2 55.47 -30.62 28.81
N LYS A 3 55.48 -31.43 27.73
CA LYS A 3 55.09 -30.98 26.37
C LYS A 3 53.56 -30.91 26.17
N VAL A 4 52.80 -31.80 26.81
CA VAL A 4 51.32 -31.81 26.73
C VAL A 4 50.75 -30.63 27.52
N VAL A 5 51.33 -30.30 28.68
CA VAL A 5 50.91 -29.16 29.49
C VAL A 5 51.16 -27.82 28.79
N ARG A 6 52.25 -27.68 28.01
CA ARG A 6 52.49 -26.46 27.22
C ARG A 6 51.51 -26.29 26.06
N ILE A 7 51.12 -27.37 25.38
CA ILE A 7 50.15 -27.32 24.28
C ILE A 7 48.76 -26.98 24.82
N VAL A 8 48.37 -27.55 25.97
CA VAL A 8 47.10 -27.23 26.63
C VAL A 8 47.07 -25.80 27.16
N ILE A 9 48.16 -25.28 27.72
CA ILE A 9 48.21 -23.89 28.21
C ILE A 9 48.18 -22.88 27.04
N LEU A 10 48.87 -23.15 25.92
CA LEU A 10 48.82 -22.30 24.72
C LEU A 10 47.46 -22.33 24.02
N SER A 11 46.77 -23.48 24.00
CA SER A 11 45.42 -23.58 23.45
C SER A 11 44.37 -22.94 24.36
N VAL A 12 44.52 -23.01 25.69
CA VAL A 12 43.67 -22.28 26.63
C VAL A 12 43.92 -20.77 26.55
N PHE A 13 45.15 -20.30 26.38
CA PHE A 13 45.43 -18.87 26.18
C PHE A 13 44.91 -18.32 24.84
N ALA A 14 44.99 -19.11 23.75
CA ALA A 14 44.39 -18.75 22.47
C ALA A 14 42.84 -18.72 22.54
N PHE A 15 42.24 -19.65 23.28
CA PHE A 15 40.81 -19.69 23.52
C PHE A 15 40.34 -18.55 24.44
N CYS A 16 41.14 -18.13 25.42
CA CYS A 16 40.84 -16.99 26.28
C CYS A 16 41.01 -15.64 25.56
N LEU A 17 41.89 -15.51 24.56
CA LEU A 17 41.99 -14.29 23.75
C LEU A 17 40.81 -14.13 22.77
N SER A 18 40.17 -15.21 22.31
CA SER A 18 38.96 -15.14 21.47
C SER A 18 37.69 -14.73 22.22
N ILE A 19 37.64 -14.89 23.56
CA ILE A 19 36.44 -14.58 24.37
C ILE A 19 36.40 -13.08 24.76
N ALA A 20 37.48 -12.33 24.52
CA ALA A 20 37.55 -10.90 24.85
C ALA A 20 37.23 -9.95 23.68
N CYS A 21 37.00 -10.46 22.47
CA CYS A 21 36.60 -9.68 21.30
C CYS A 21 35.11 -9.90 21.00
N LYS A 22 34.28 -8.85 21.17
CA LYS A 22 32.84 -8.87 20.84
C LYS A 22 32.54 -9.42 19.43
N ASN A 23 33.45 -9.22 18.48
CA ASN A 23 33.31 -9.65 17.08
C ASN A 23 33.39 -11.18 16.86
N TYR A 24 33.79 -11.98 17.85
CA TYR A 24 33.86 -13.45 17.73
C TYR A 24 32.76 -14.20 18.49
N THR A 25 31.84 -13.47 19.13
CA THR A 25 30.65 -14.02 19.79
C THR A 25 29.34 -13.69 19.06
N GLU A 26 29.39 -12.79 18.07
CA GLU A 26 28.25 -12.52 17.17
C GLU A 26 28.26 -13.49 15.99
N ASP A 27 27.07 -13.88 15.53
CA ASP A 27 26.92 -14.76 14.37
C ASP A 27 27.60 -14.11 13.15
N ILE A 28 28.46 -14.85 12.46
CA ILE A 28 29.20 -14.33 11.31
C ILE A 28 28.26 -13.88 10.19
N GLU A 29 27.06 -14.47 10.08
CA GLU A 29 26.02 -14.03 9.16
C GLU A 29 25.36 -12.73 9.61
N ASP A 30 25.17 -12.50 10.91
CA ASP A 30 24.69 -11.22 11.42
C ASP A 30 25.73 -10.12 11.21
N TYR A 31 27.00 -10.43 11.45
CA TYR A 31 28.10 -9.51 11.17
C TYR A 31 28.18 -9.20 9.66
N LEU A 32 28.26 -10.21 8.79
CA LEU A 32 28.37 -9.99 7.34
C LEU A 32 27.11 -9.33 6.76
N SER A 33 25.91 -9.68 7.23
CA SER A 33 24.67 -9.05 6.78
C SER A 33 24.52 -7.61 7.29
N TYR A 34 25.07 -7.29 8.45
CA TYR A 34 25.19 -5.90 8.91
C TYR A 34 26.04 -5.08 7.93
N TRP A 35 27.17 -5.64 7.46
CA TRP A 35 28.09 -4.97 6.55
C TRP A 35 27.63 -4.94 5.08
N SER A 36 26.79 -5.88 4.65
CA SER A 36 26.21 -5.90 3.30
C SER A 36 24.90 -5.13 3.17
N ALA A 37 24.33 -4.62 4.28
CA ALA A 37 23.06 -3.91 4.25
C ALA A 37 23.17 -2.53 3.55
N GLY A 38 22.25 -2.31 2.61
CA GLY A 38 22.07 -1.02 1.93
C GLY A 38 20.90 -0.21 2.51
N VAL A 39 21.00 1.12 2.46
CA VAL A 39 19.91 2.02 2.83
C VAL A 39 19.40 2.76 1.60
N SER A 40 18.09 2.70 1.33
CA SER A 40 17.50 3.37 0.15
C SER A 40 16.12 3.96 0.41
N ILE A 41 15.83 5.12 -0.17
CA ILE A 41 14.48 5.72 -0.22
C ILE A 41 13.65 4.94 -1.23
N THR A 42 12.47 4.46 -0.82
CA THR A 42 11.58 3.64 -1.65
C THR A 42 10.31 4.36 -2.06
N GLU A 43 9.81 5.28 -1.23
CA GLU A 43 8.56 6.00 -1.48
C GLU A 43 8.64 7.44 -0.95
N TYR A 44 7.73 8.32 -1.43
CA TYR A 44 7.62 9.70 -0.97
C TYR A 44 6.17 10.21 -1.01
N ARG A 45 5.83 11.14 -0.13
CA ARG A 45 4.53 11.82 -0.09
C ARG A 45 4.70 13.31 0.25
N PHE A 46 3.98 14.17 -0.47
CA PHE A 46 3.94 15.62 -0.24
C PHE A 46 2.79 16.08 0.66
N GLU A 47 3.02 17.13 1.43
CA GLU A 47 2.00 17.85 2.20
C GLU A 47 2.30 19.36 2.21
N PRO A 48 1.45 20.21 1.59
CA PRO A 48 0.28 19.86 0.77
C PRO A 48 0.66 19.17 -0.56
N GLN A 49 -0.30 18.50 -1.19
CA GLN A 49 -0.09 17.82 -2.48
C GLN A 49 0.21 18.83 -3.60
N PRO A 50 1.23 18.60 -4.45
CA PRO A 50 1.58 19.50 -5.53
C PRO A 50 0.54 19.46 -6.67
N GLN A 51 0.41 20.57 -7.39
CA GLN A 51 -0.36 20.62 -8.63
C GLN A 51 0.53 20.16 -9.80
N ILE A 52 -0.04 19.36 -10.73
CA ILE A 52 0.67 18.81 -11.90
C ILE A 52 0.19 19.52 -13.16
N TYR A 53 1.11 20.04 -13.98
CA TYR A 53 0.81 20.69 -15.26
C TYR A 53 1.50 19.96 -16.44
N THR A 54 1.19 20.39 -17.68
CA THR A 54 1.76 19.83 -18.91
C THR A 54 3.27 19.59 -18.80
N GLU A 55 3.73 18.40 -19.20
CA GLU A 55 5.08 17.82 -19.02
C GLU A 55 5.38 17.12 -17.68
N GLY A 56 4.42 16.99 -16.76
CA GLY A 56 4.58 16.18 -15.54
C GLY A 56 5.37 16.85 -14.41
N MET A 57 5.63 18.15 -14.53
CA MET A 57 6.27 18.98 -13.50
C MET A 57 5.31 19.26 -12.34
N GLN A 58 5.82 19.12 -11.10
CA GLN A 58 5.06 19.36 -9.87
C GLN A 58 5.33 20.77 -9.33
N TYR A 59 4.26 21.52 -9.05
CA TYR A 59 4.32 22.87 -8.49
C TYR A 59 3.74 22.89 -7.07
N VAL A 60 4.47 23.53 -6.16
CA VAL A 60 4.02 23.76 -4.78
C VAL A 60 3.92 25.26 -4.47
N PRO A 61 2.97 25.67 -3.61
CA PRO A 61 2.84 27.07 -3.20
C PRO A 61 3.95 27.45 -2.21
N SER A 62 4.39 28.72 -2.22
CA SER A 62 5.39 29.22 -1.25
C SER A 62 4.79 29.83 0.02
N LYS A 63 3.46 29.96 0.09
CA LYS A 63 2.76 30.61 1.21
C LYS A 63 2.88 29.87 2.55
N ALA A 64 3.10 28.56 2.51
CA ALA A 64 3.16 27.69 3.68
C ALA A 64 4.29 26.67 3.53
N PRO A 65 4.77 26.06 4.63
CA PRO A 65 5.79 25.02 4.55
C PRO A 65 5.29 23.84 3.71
N VAL A 66 6.20 23.26 2.94
CA VAL A 66 5.92 22.06 2.15
C VAL A 66 6.78 20.95 2.71
N THR A 67 6.16 19.84 3.12
CA THR A 67 6.86 18.68 3.67
C THR A 67 6.82 17.52 2.70
N VAL A 68 7.97 16.89 2.50
CA VAL A 68 8.12 15.61 1.80
C VAL A 68 8.49 14.56 2.83
N THR A 69 7.63 13.57 3.02
CA THR A 69 7.94 12.39 3.85
C THR A 69 8.46 11.29 2.96
N PHE A 70 9.63 10.73 3.30
CA PHE A 70 10.29 9.64 2.60
C PHE A 70 10.24 8.36 3.42
N THR A 71 9.81 7.27 2.79
CA THR A 71 9.94 5.92 3.35
C THR A 71 11.32 5.37 2.99
N VAL A 72 12.06 4.89 3.99
CA VAL A 72 13.43 4.40 3.85
C VAL A 72 13.49 2.90 4.16
N HIS A 73 13.97 2.13 3.19
CA HIS A 73 14.40 0.77 3.39
C HIS A 73 15.76 0.77 4.13
N ASN A 74 15.74 0.33 5.39
CA ASN A 74 16.90 0.27 6.28
C ASN A 74 16.83 -1.00 7.13
N SER A 75 17.05 -2.16 6.50
CA SER A 75 16.79 -3.50 7.07
C SER A 75 17.59 -3.84 8.33
N LYS A 76 18.74 -3.20 8.55
CA LYS A 76 19.58 -3.37 9.75
C LYS A 76 19.44 -2.23 10.75
N ASN A 77 18.42 -1.39 10.59
CA ASN A 77 18.12 -0.27 11.50
C ASN A 77 19.33 0.63 11.74
N LEU A 78 20.16 0.82 10.69
CA LEU A 78 21.41 1.54 10.76
C LEU A 78 21.12 2.98 11.16
N GLY A 79 21.81 3.49 12.17
CA GLY A 79 21.62 4.86 12.59
C GLY A 79 22.00 5.81 11.46
N LEU A 80 21.05 6.60 10.98
CA LEU A 80 21.30 7.61 9.95
C LEU A 80 21.72 8.94 10.58
N LYS A 81 22.75 9.57 10.01
CA LYS A 81 23.19 10.92 10.34
C LYS A 81 22.28 11.94 9.65
N MET A 82 21.94 13.00 10.37
CA MET A 82 21.14 14.12 9.87
C MET A 82 22.00 15.39 9.78
N PRO A 83 21.62 16.36 8.94
CA PRO A 83 22.25 17.68 8.94
C PRO A 83 22.21 18.29 10.35
N GLY A 84 23.39 18.67 10.87
CA GLY A 84 23.54 19.23 12.22
C GLY A 84 24.03 18.25 13.28
N ASP A 85 24.08 16.92 13.00
CA ASP A 85 24.75 15.97 13.89
C ASP A 85 26.27 16.22 13.91
N SER A 86 26.95 15.91 15.03
CA SER A 86 28.41 15.96 15.12
C SER A 86 29.04 15.03 14.07
N ASP A 87 30.00 15.54 13.29
CA ASP A 87 30.67 14.81 12.20
C ASP A 87 29.73 14.38 11.05
N ALA A 88 28.59 15.06 10.85
CA ALA A 88 27.72 14.85 9.69
C ALA A 88 28.31 15.50 8.41
N PRO A 89 28.39 14.77 7.28
CA PRO A 89 28.79 15.36 6.00
C PRO A 89 27.82 16.46 5.53
N ALA A 90 28.37 17.52 4.93
CA ALA A 90 27.59 18.66 4.46
C ALA A 90 26.74 18.37 3.22
N ASP A 91 26.99 17.25 2.53
CA ASP A 91 26.35 16.84 1.27
C ASP A 91 25.22 15.81 1.47
N ILE A 92 24.78 15.56 2.72
CA ILE A 92 23.60 14.71 3.03
C ILE A 92 22.40 15.13 2.17
N ILE A 93 22.22 16.42 1.99
CA ILE A 93 21.25 16.98 1.06
C ILE A 93 21.89 18.13 0.30
N SER A 94 21.76 18.09 -1.02
CA SER A 94 22.24 19.12 -1.92
C SER A 94 21.14 19.50 -2.90
N PHE A 95 21.22 20.70 -3.44
CA PHE A 95 20.27 21.21 -4.44
C PHE A 95 21.03 21.53 -5.73
N PRO A 96 20.39 21.40 -6.91
CA PRO A 96 21.02 21.73 -8.17
C PRO A 96 21.59 23.16 -8.15
N HIS A 97 22.64 23.42 -8.92
CA HIS A 97 23.15 24.78 -9.08
C HIS A 97 22.10 25.62 -9.82
N ILE A 98 21.49 26.59 -9.12
CA ILE A 98 20.36 27.35 -9.64
C ILE A 98 20.88 28.60 -10.37
N PRO A 99 20.78 28.68 -11.71
CA PRO A 99 21.55 29.66 -12.50
C PRO A 99 21.08 31.12 -12.38
N ASP A 100 19.83 31.37 -11.94
CA ASP A 100 19.15 32.66 -12.08
C ASP A 100 18.92 33.41 -10.76
N ALA A 101 19.79 33.22 -9.76
CA ALA A 101 19.77 34.11 -8.61
C ALA A 101 20.51 35.43 -8.94
N PRO A 102 19.97 36.62 -8.58
CA PRO A 102 20.53 37.92 -8.95
C PRO A 102 21.95 38.20 -8.43
N ASP A 103 22.44 37.38 -7.50
CA ASP A 103 23.79 37.49 -6.94
C ASP A 103 24.64 36.29 -7.36
N LYS A 104 25.79 36.56 -7.99
CA LYS A 104 26.82 35.56 -8.38
C LYS A 104 27.51 34.87 -7.18
N ARG A 105 26.90 34.86 -5.99
CA ARG A 105 27.34 34.15 -4.78
C ARG A 105 26.15 33.74 -3.90
N VAL A 106 25.12 33.12 -4.46
CA VAL A 106 24.08 32.54 -3.59
C VAL A 106 24.66 31.33 -2.87
N ALA A 107 24.75 31.45 -1.54
CA ALA A 107 25.11 30.35 -0.67
C ALA A 107 24.13 29.19 -0.88
N ALA A 108 24.64 27.96 -0.86
CA ALA A 108 23.80 26.77 -0.96
C ALA A 108 22.71 26.79 0.13
N PRO A 109 21.51 26.24 -0.13
CA PRO A 109 20.43 26.21 0.86
C PRO A 109 20.92 25.61 2.18
N GLN A 110 20.62 26.28 3.29
CA GLN A 110 21.12 25.89 4.62
C GLN A 110 20.08 25.16 5.45
N SER A 111 20.47 24.03 6.04
CA SER A 111 19.61 23.31 6.98
C SER A 111 19.28 24.17 8.21
N GLY A 112 18.05 24.07 8.71
CA GLY A 112 17.50 24.88 9.80
C GLY A 112 16.98 26.26 9.37
N ASN A 113 17.57 26.85 8.32
CA ASN A 113 17.16 28.17 7.80
C ASN A 113 16.25 28.05 6.57
N ASP A 114 16.67 27.31 5.55
CA ASP A 114 15.98 27.20 4.26
C ASP A 114 15.11 25.94 4.18
N TYR A 115 15.59 24.85 4.76
CA TYR A 115 14.85 23.60 4.89
C TYR A 115 15.20 22.92 6.21
N GLU A 116 14.35 22.01 6.65
CA GLU A 116 14.61 21.13 7.78
C GLU A 116 14.55 19.68 7.29
N PHE A 117 15.64 18.93 7.44
CA PHE A 117 15.68 17.51 7.12
C PHE A 117 15.80 16.72 8.41
N LYS A 118 14.74 15.99 8.75
CA LYS A 118 14.60 15.30 10.03
C LYS A 118 14.47 13.81 9.84
N LYS A 119 15.06 13.09 10.79
CA LYS A 119 14.77 11.67 11.02
C LYS A 119 13.58 11.56 11.95
N ILE A 120 12.47 11.00 11.46
CA ILE A 120 11.35 10.61 12.32
C ILE A 120 11.64 9.23 12.92
N SER A 121 12.13 8.32 12.09
CA SER A 121 12.67 7.02 12.48
C SER A 121 13.76 6.57 11.49
N ASN A 122 14.44 5.46 11.74
CA ASN A 122 15.43 4.93 10.80
C ASN A 122 14.81 4.41 9.47
N THR A 123 13.48 4.35 9.38
CA THR A 123 12.72 3.98 8.18
C THR A 123 11.86 5.12 7.64
N GLU A 124 11.90 6.32 8.25
CA GLU A 124 11.08 7.46 7.84
C GLU A 124 11.82 8.78 8.06
N LEU A 125 11.97 9.55 6.98
CA LEU A 125 12.62 10.87 6.97
C LEU A 125 11.65 11.94 6.48
N THR A 126 11.79 13.17 6.95
CA THR A 126 11.00 14.31 6.47
C THR A 126 11.92 15.43 5.99
N LEU A 127 11.60 15.99 4.83
CA LEU A 127 12.18 17.24 4.32
C LEU A 127 11.11 18.31 4.27
N THR A 128 11.20 19.29 5.16
CA THR A 128 10.30 20.44 5.18
C THR A 128 11.01 21.66 4.60
N TYR A 129 10.46 22.20 3.52
CA TYR A 129 10.93 23.45 2.93
C TYR A 129 10.29 24.63 3.64
N ASN A 130 11.11 25.60 4.06
CA ASN A 130 10.60 26.79 4.74
C ASN A 130 9.96 27.77 3.75
N PRO A 131 8.86 28.46 4.10
CA PRO A 131 8.20 29.43 3.23
C PRO A 131 9.14 30.50 2.67
N ALA A 132 10.05 31.03 3.51
CA ALA A 132 11.03 32.04 3.10
C ALA A 132 12.02 31.52 2.03
N PHE A 133 12.33 30.22 2.04
CA PHE A 133 13.14 29.59 1.00
C PHE A 133 12.33 29.38 -0.26
N LEU A 134 11.12 28.83 -0.15
CA LEU A 134 10.21 28.61 -1.29
C LEU A 134 9.96 29.91 -2.04
N GLN A 135 9.75 31.02 -1.33
CA GLN A 135 9.56 32.36 -1.90
C GLN A 135 10.75 32.84 -2.75
N LYS A 136 11.98 32.38 -2.51
CA LYS A 136 13.12 32.73 -3.37
C LYS A 136 12.97 32.17 -4.79
N TYR A 137 12.23 31.07 -4.94
CA TYR A 137 12.05 30.32 -6.20
C TYR A 137 10.65 30.43 -6.79
N GLU A 138 9.80 31.27 -6.20
CA GLU A 138 8.48 31.61 -6.68
C GLU A 138 8.50 32.01 -8.17
N TRP A 139 7.38 31.80 -8.86
CA TRP A 139 7.23 32.00 -10.32
C TRP A 139 7.99 30.97 -11.17
N GLY A 140 8.38 29.84 -10.56
CA GLY A 140 9.11 28.76 -11.22
C GLY A 140 10.52 29.17 -11.62
N ARG A 141 11.23 29.91 -10.75
CA ARG A 141 12.58 30.46 -10.98
C ARG A 141 13.72 29.45 -10.85
N GLY A 142 13.42 28.18 -10.61
CA GLY A 142 14.43 27.13 -10.53
C GLY A 142 13.85 25.80 -10.07
N ASP A 143 14.61 24.75 -10.37
CA ASP A 143 14.38 23.40 -9.85
C ASP A 143 14.95 23.33 -8.42
N ILE A 144 14.11 22.97 -7.46
CA ILE A 144 14.49 22.81 -6.05
C ILE A 144 14.46 21.34 -5.62
N THR A 145 14.52 20.41 -6.57
CA THR A 145 14.59 18.97 -6.32
C THR A 145 15.88 18.65 -5.55
N PRO A 146 15.79 17.98 -4.39
CA PRO A 146 16.97 17.68 -3.61
C PRO A 146 17.69 16.47 -4.21
N SER A 147 19.02 16.44 -4.08
CA SER A 147 19.82 15.23 -4.14
C SER A 147 20.13 14.80 -2.70
N ILE A 148 19.74 13.57 -2.33
CA ILE A 148 19.91 13.05 -0.97
C ILE A 148 20.98 11.96 -0.97
N ILE A 149 21.91 12.05 -0.03
CA ILE A 149 22.88 11.01 0.29
C ILE A 149 22.66 10.60 1.75
N LEU A 150 22.34 9.32 1.97
CA LEU A 150 22.15 8.79 3.31
C LEU A 150 23.49 8.31 3.85
N TYR A 151 23.96 8.99 4.89
CA TYR A 151 25.16 8.60 5.64
C TYR A 151 24.74 7.87 6.92
N THR A 152 25.35 6.71 7.17
CA THR A 152 25.15 5.99 8.43
C THR A 152 26.16 6.46 9.47
N THR A 153 25.82 6.26 10.74
CA THR A 153 26.68 6.56 11.90
C THR A 153 27.97 5.74 11.91
N ASP A 154 27.98 4.57 11.28
CA ASP A 154 29.17 3.74 11.07
C ASP A 154 29.98 4.07 9.80
N GLY A 155 29.62 5.14 9.07
CA GLY A 155 30.43 5.73 8.01
C GLY A 155 30.12 5.28 6.57
N ARG A 156 29.04 4.53 6.33
CA ARG A 156 28.62 4.13 4.98
C ARG A 156 27.84 5.25 4.28
N VAL A 157 27.85 5.20 2.95
CA VAL A 157 27.33 6.24 2.08
C VAL A 157 26.41 5.64 1.02
N PHE A 158 25.15 6.10 0.97
CA PHE A 158 24.15 5.61 0.01
C PHE A 158 23.51 6.78 -0.74
N LYS A 159 23.86 6.95 -2.01
CA LYS A 159 23.26 7.96 -2.89
C LYS A 159 21.85 7.53 -3.31
N GLN A 160 20.89 8.43 -3.17
CA GLN A 160 19.47 8.15 -3.45
C GLN A 160 19.06 8.62 -4.84
N ASN A 161 18.10 7.90 -5.44
CA ASN A 161 17.46 8.31 -6.69
C ASN A 161 16.08 8.92 -6.39
N ILE A 162 15.93 10.23 -6.56
CA ILE A 162 14.68 10.94 -6.25
C ILE A 162 13.78 10.94 -7.50
N PRO A 163 12.60 10.30 -7.48
CA PRO A 163 11.79 10.06 -8.68
C PRO A 163 10.82 11.21 -9.02
N PHE A 164 11.05 12.42 -8.53
CA PHE A 164 10.22 13.59 -8.82
C PHE A 164 11.05 14.83 -9.16
N LYS A 165 10.40 15.80 -9.80
CA LYS A 165 10.92 17.16 -10.01
C LYS A 165 10.02 18.18 -9.36
N LEU A 166 10.58 19.17 -8.68
CA LEU A 166 9.85 20.13 -7.87
C LEU A 166 10.18 21.58 -8.21
N ASN A 167 9.16 22.35 -8.57
CA ASN A 167 9.22 23.82 -8.75
C ASN A 167 8.24 24.51 -7.80
N VAL A 168 8.45 25.82 -7.58
CA VAL A 168 7.61 26.65 -6.71
C VAL A 168 6.82 27.66 -7.55
N ASN A 169 5.49 27.62 -7.45
CA ASN A 169 4.63 28.64 -8.04
C ASN A 169 3.24 28.66 -7.39
N THR A 170 2.80 29.83 -6.93
CA THR A 170 1.55 30.01 -6.20
C THR A 170 0.46 30.51 -7.15
N PRO A 171 -0.66 29.79 -7.31
CA PRO A 171 -1.75 30.20 -8.19
C PRO A 171 -2.27 31.62 -7.89
N PRO A 172 -2.73 32.39 -8.90
CA PRO A 172 -3.35 33.70 -8.70
C PRO A 172 -4.55 33.65 -7.75
N PRO A 173 -4.85 34.75 -7.03
CA PRO A 173 -6.07 34.84 -6.21
C PRO A 173 -7.33 34.90 -7.08
N ALA A 174 -8.46 34.45 -6.55
CA ALA A 174 -9.76 34.62 -7.19
C ALA A 174 -10.24 36.08 -7.12
N ILE A 175 -11.27 36.44 -7.92
CA ILE A 175 -11.91 37.75 -7.80
C ILE A 175 -12.60 37.85 -6.44
N ALA A 176 -12.21 38.85 -5.65
CA ALA A 176 -12.72 39.03 -4.29
C ALA A 176 -14.07 39.75 -4.28
N GLU A 177 -14.21 40.78 -5.12
CA GLU A 177 -15.45 41.55 -5.23
C GLU A 177 -15.66 42.05 -6.67
N CYS A 178 -16.92 42.20 -7.08
CA CYS A 178 -17.27 42.88 -8.32
C CYS A 178 -18.24 44.04 -8.04
N VAL A 179 -17.79 45.27 -8.26
CA VAL A 179 -18.62 46.47 -8.18
C VAL A 179 -19.12 46.86 -9.57
N VAL A 180 -20.40 47.17 -9.71
CA VAL A 180 -20.96 47.62 -10.98
C VAL A 180 -20.88 49.14 -11.06
N GLY A 181 -20.28 49.65 -12.13
CA GLY A 181 -20.20 51.06 -12.46
C GLY A 181 -20.76 51.36 -13.85
N GLN A 182 -20.56 52.58 -14.33
CA GLN A 182 -20.97 53.01 -15.67
C GLN A 182 -19.90 53.89 -16.32
N THR A 183 -19.84 53.95 -17.66
CA THR A 183 -18.87 54.80 -18.35
C THR A 183 -19.14 56.29 -18.14
N THR A 184 -18.10 57.11 -18.02
CA THR A 184 -18.23 58.57 -18.09
C THR A 184 -18.61 59.01 -19.50
N THR A 185 -19.32 60.13 -19.56
CA THR A 185 -19.85 60.73 -20.80
C THR A 185 -19.50 62.21 -20.78
N HIS A 186 -18.98 62.73 -21.89
CA HIS A 186 -18.58 64.14 -22.01
C HIS A 186 -19.80 65.08 -22.05
N LEU A 187 -20.92 64.58 -22.57
CA LEU A 187 -22.20 65.27 -22.59
C LEU A 187 -23.31 64.40 -21.97
N PRO A 188 -24.32 64.99 -21.31
CA PRO A 188 -25.47 64.25 -20.78
C PRO A 188 -26.27 63.44 -21.83
N SER A 189 -26.07 63.73 -23.12
CA SER A 189 -26.72 63.05 -24.25
C SER A 189 -26.00 61.79 -24.74
N GLU A 190 -24.77 61.53 -24.30
CA GLU A 190 -24.01 60.35 -24.72
C GLU A 190 -24.48 59.08 -23.99
N THR A 191 -24.41 57.94 -24.69
CA THR A 191 -24.84 56.66 -24.12
C THR A 191 -23.76 56.08 -23.20
N SER A 192 -24.08 55.92 -21.92
CA SER A 192 -23.24 55.20 -20.94
C SER A 192 -23.43 53.68 -21.01
N TYR A 193 -22.40 52.91 -20.69
CA TYR A 193 -22.38 51.44 -20.64
C TYR A 193 -22.00 50.91 -19.26
N TYR A 194 -22.53 49.75 -18.83
CA TYR A 194 -22.15 49.12 -17.57
C TYR A 194 -20.69 48.68 -17.59
N VAL A 195 -20.03 48.86 -16.46
CA VAL A 195 -18.64 48.49 -16.24
C VAL A 195 -18.59 47.54 -15.04
N LEU A 196 -17.98 46.36 -15.21
CA LEU A 196 -17.74 45.43 -14.12
C LEU A 196 -16.36 45.73 -13.55
N CYS A 197 -16.31 46.21 -12.31
CA CYS A 197 -15.09 46.53 -11.59
C CYS A 197 -14.67 45.28 -10.80
N LEU A 198 -13.78 44.49 -11.39
CA LEU A 198 -13.31 43.19 -10.89
C LEU A 198 -12.14 43.43 -9.95
N GLN A 199 -12.38 43.38 -8.65
CA GLN A 199 -11.40 43.71 -7.62
C GLN A 199 -10.79 42.44 -7.02
N LEU A 200 -9.45 42.44 -6.92
CA LEU A 200 -8.72 41.44 -6.13
C LEU A 200 -8.54 41.91 -4.69
N SER A 201 -8.35 40.94 -3.79
CA SER A 201 -8.02 41.21 -2.39
C SER A 201 -6.68 41.95 -2.29
N ASP A 202 -6.68 43.14 -1.67
CA ASP A 202 -5.43 43.86 -1.36
C ASP A 202 -4.56 43.02 -0.42
N ASP A 203 -5.17 42.24 0.48
CA ASP A 203 -4.44 41.34 1.37
C ASP A 203 -3.69 40.24 0.63
N ASP A 204 -4.22 39.73 -0.48
CA ASP A 204 -3.51 38.76 -1.31
C ASP A 204 -2.50 39.42 -2.23
N MET A 205 -2.85 40.57 -2.82
CA MET A 205 -1.98 41.27 -3.78
C MET A 205 -0.81 42.00 -3.13
N LYS A 206 -0.91 42.37 -1.85
CA LYS A 206 0.21 43.00 -1.10
C LYS A 206 1.21 41.99 -0.54
N LYS A 207 0.93 40.68 -0.62
CA LYS A 207 1.88 39.66 -0.18
C LYS A 207 3.16 39.80 -1.00
N THR A 208 4.30 39.85 -0.34
CA THR A 208 5.60 40.04 -0.98
C THR A 208 6.30 38.71 -1.19
N CYS A 209 7.18 38.67 -2.19
CA CYS A 209 8.03 37.54 -2.51
C CYS A 209 9.39 38.07 -3.00
N GLY A 210 10.40 38.02 -2.14
CA GLY A 210 11.68 38.71 -2.38
C GLY A 210 11.49 40.22 -2.53
N ASN A 211 11.94 40.78 -3.67
CA ASN A 211 11.85 42.22 -3.97
C ASN A 211 10.57 42.61 -4.73
N GLY A 212 9.63 41.67 -4.94
CA GLY A 212 8.38 41.87 -5.70
C GLY A 212 7.13 41.44 -4.94
N LEU A 213 5.97 41.50 -5.59
CA LEU A 213 4.68 41.04 -5.05
C LEU A 213 4.44 39.60 -5.45
N LEU A 214 4.02 38.73 -4.54
CA LEU A 214 3.81 37.29 -4.75
C LEU A 214 3.06 36.93 -6.05
N HIS A 215 2.10 37.75 -6.47
CA HIS A 215 1.31 37.53 -7.69
C HIS A 215 1.69 38.50 -8.84
N GLU A 216 2.94 38.97 -8.90
CA GLU A 216 3.48 39.84 -9.95
C GLU A 216 3.55 39.16 -11.34
N ASP A 217 3.39 37.84 -11.37
CA ASP A 217 3.37 37.01 -12.56
C ASP A 217 1.96 36.75 -13.11
N ILE A 218 0.91 37.40 -12.59
CA ILE A 218 -0.41 37.41 -13.25
C ILE A 218 -0.23 37.92 -14.68
N ALA A 219 -0.64 37.10 -15.64
CA ALA A 219 -0.43 37.31 -17.08
C ALA A 219 -1.72 37.43 -17.87
N GLY A 220 -2.86 37.03 -17.29
CA GLY A 220 -4.12 37.10 -18.00
C GLY A 220 -5.36 36.96 -17.14
N ILE A 221 -6.50 37.31 -17.73
CA ILE A 221 -7.84 37.10 -17.21
C ILE A 221 -8.70 36.48 -18.28
N GLU A 222 -9.42 35.42 -17.93
CA GLU A 222 -10.39 34.78 -18.79
C GLU A 222 -11.79 35.22 -18.39
N ILE A 223 -12.56 35.77 -19.33
CA ILE A 223 -13.96 36.18 -19.14
C ILE A 223 -14.83 35.46 -20.17
N ASN A 224 -15.76 34.62 -19.71
CA ASN A 224 -16.62 33.77 -20.55
C ASN A 224 -15.83 33.00 -21.64
N GLY A 225 -14.68 32.43 -21.27
CA GLY A 225 -13.82 31.64 -22.17
C GLY A 225 -12.88 32.45 -23.07
N THR A 226 -12.96 33.78 -23.07
CA THR A 226 -12.01 34.64 -23.81
C THR A 226 -10.89 35.10 -22.90
N ILE A 227 -9.63 34.85 -23.28
CA ILE A 227 -8.43 35.22 -22.51
C ILE A 227 -7.93 36.61 -22.95
N TYR A 228 -7.73 37.49 -21.98
CA TYR A 228 -7.12 38.81 -22.16
C TYR A 228 -5.80 38.87 -21.41
N ASN A 229 -4.75 39.40 -22.06
CA ASN A 229 -3.44 39.54 -21.43
C ASN A 229 -3.44 40.69 -20.43
N LEU A 230 -2.80 40.44 -19.28
CA LEU A 230 -2.62 41.37 -18.18
C LEU A 230 -1.14 41.55 -17.86
N SER A 231 -0.84 42.67 -17.20
CA SER A 231 0.44 42.91 -16.53
C SER A 231 0.19 43.57 -15.17
N VAL A 232 1.06 43.28 -14.21
CA VAL A 232 0.97 43.82 -12.85
C VAL A 232 1.80 45.10 -12.76
N ASN A 233 1.22 46.18 -12.26
CA ASN A 233 1.93 47.40 -11.87
C ASN A 233 1.86 47.55 -10.35
N SER A 234 2.89 47.05 -9.69
CA SER A 234 2.99 47.01 -8.22
C SER A 234 3.02 48.40 -7.58
N LYS A 235 3.73 49.37 -8.18
CA LYS A 235 3.86 50.73 -7.64
C LYS A 235 2.54 51.51 -7.62
N LEU A 236 1.69 51.27 -8.62
CA LEU A 236 0.40 51.93 -8.75
C LEU A 236 -0.77 51.07 -8.22
N LYS A 237 -0.49 49.88 -7.68
CA LYS A 237 -1.50 48.87 -7.28
C LYS A 237 -2.53 48.58 -8.38
N GLN A 238 -2.06 48.35 -9.60
CA GLN A 238 -2.91 48.23 -10.79
C GLN A 238 -2.63 46.95 -11.58
N LEU A 239 -3.68 46.40 -12.20
CA LEU A 239 -3.57 45.44 -13.28
C LEU A 239 -3.82 46.17 -14.60
N LYS A 240 -2.88 46.07 -15.53
CA LYS A 240 -2.98 46.70 -16.85
C LYS A 240 -3.30 45.64 -17.89
N ALA A 241 -4.46 45.76 -18.51
CA ALA A 241 -4.81 44.94 -19.67
C ALA A 241 -4.11 45.44 -20.93
N GLN A 242 -3.97 44.56 -21.93
CA GLN A 242 -3.44 44.90 -23.25
C GLN A 242 -4.24 46.07 -23.89
N ALA A 243 -3.56 46.90 -24.68
CA ALA A 243 -4.19 47.91 -25.52
C ALA A 243 -5.25 47.26 -26.44
N ASP A 244 -6.30 48.00 -26.77
CA ASP A 244 -7.45 47.53 -27.58
C ASP A 244 -8.30 46.41 -26.95
N SER A 245 -8.12 46.13 -25.65
CA SER A 245 -8.99 45.25 -24.88
C SER A 245 -10.26 45.97 -24.39
N PRO A 246 -11.32 45.25 -23.97
CA PRO A 246 -12.54 45.85 -23.41
C PRO A 246 -12.36 46.46 -22.00
N PHE A 247 -11.13 46.56 -21.49
CA PHE A 247 -10.85 47.20 -20.22
C PHE A 247 -10.61 48.70 -20.40
N ILE A 248 -11.18 49.51 -19.51
CA ILE A 248 -11.08 50.98 -19.55
C ILE A 248 -10.40 51.53 -18.30
N ASP A 249 -9.97 52.79 -18.36
CA ASP A 249 -9.33 53.47 -17.23
C ASP A 249 -10.35 53.89 -16.18
N LYS A 250 -9.94 53.99 -14.90
CA LYS A 250 -10.82 54.35 -13.77
C LYS A 250 -11.52 55.70 -13.97
N ASP A 251 -10.82 56.70 -14.52
CA ASP A 251 -11.38 58.03 -14.82
C ASP A 251 -12.50 58.00 -15.86
N LYS A 252 -12.59 56.90 -16.63
CA LYS A 252 -13.68 56.62 -17.56
C LYS A 252 -14.83 55.86 -16.91
N VAL A 253 -14.79 55.62 -15.60
CA VAL A 253 -15.82 54.92 -14.83
C VAL A 253 -16.36 55.84 -13.75
N LYS A 254 -17.67 56.06 -13.76
CA LYS A 254 -18.38 56.70 -12.65
C LYS A 254 -19.26 55.68 -11.93
N LYS A 255 -19.52 55.97 -10.65
CA LYS A 255 -20.51 55.27 -9.84
C LYS A 255 -21.88 55.33 -10.53
N LEU A 256 -22.69 54.30 -10.32
CA LEU A 256 -24.08 54.33 -10.75
C LEU A 256 -24.84 55.38 -9.95
N ASP A 257 -25.74 56.12 -10.61
CA ASP A 257 -26.50 57.21 -10.02
C ASP A 257 -27.69 56.67 -9.18
N THR A 258 -27.39 55.83 -8.18
CA THR A 258 -28.35 55.11 -7.33
C THR A 258 -27.87 55.10 -5.88
N THR A 259 -28.78 55.24 -4.91
CA THR A 259 -28.42 55.35 -3.48
C THR A 259 -27.63 54.16 -2.93
N ASP A 260 -27.87 52.95 -3.43
CA ASP A 260 -27.20 51.72 -2.97
C ASP A 260 -25.94 51.35 -3.79
N ALA A 261 -25.51 52.20 -4.74
CA ALA A 261 -24.29 51.92 -5.48
C ALA A 261 -23.07 51.95 -4.55
N LYS A 262 -22.17 50.98 -4.70
CA LYS A 262 -20.88 50.98 -4.00
C LYS A 262 -19.91 51.96 -4.67
N GLU A 263 -18.99 52.50 -3.89
CA GLU A 263 -17.89 53.31 -4.46
C GLU A 263 -17.07 52.48 -5.43
N ILE A 264 -16.62 53.12 -6.52
CA ILE A 264 -15.82 52.43 -7.54
C ILE A 264 -14.42 52.16 -6.96
N PRO A 265 -14.03 50.89 -6.76
CA PRO A 265 -12.75 50.56 -6.18
C PRO A 265 -11.61 50.95 -7.13
N SER A 266 -10.43 51.29 -6.59
CA SER A 266 -9.23 51.63 -7.37
C SER A 266 -8.16 50.57 -7.35
N ASP A 267 -7.86 50.08 -6.15
CA ASP A 267 -6.70 49.23 -5.94
C ASP A 267 -7.02 47.84 -6.47
N TRP A 268 -6.10 47.29 -7.26
CA TRP A 268 -6.18 45.94 -7.82
C TRP A 268 -7.48 45.63 -8.55
N THR A 269 -8.02 46.66 -9.23
CA THR A 269 -9.33 46.58 -9.88
C THR A 269 -9.18 46.69 -11.40
N LEU A 270 -9.81 45.77 -12.12
CA LEU A 270 -9.97 45.82 -13.58
C LEU A 270 -11.36 46.29 -13.94
N TYR A 271 -11.47 47.28 -14.85
CA TYR A 271 -12.74 47.86 -15.26
C TYR A 271 -13.16 47.32 -16.62
N PHE A 272 -13.93 46.24 -16.62
CA PHE A 272 -14.39 45.60 -17.84
C PHE A 272 -15.63 46.32 -18.39
N LYS A 273 -15.48 47.05 -19.50
CA LYS A 273 -16.59 47.70 -20.20
C LYS A 273 -17.45 46.66 -20.91
N THR A 274 -18.70 46.54 -20.47
CA THR A 274 -19.67 45.66 -21.11
C THR A 274 -20.28 46.31 -22.36
N LYS A 275 -20.98 45.51 -23.16
CA LYS A 275 -21.81 46.00 -24.28
C LYS A 275 -23.23 46.45 -23.84
N VAL A 276 -23.53 46.45 -22.54
CA VAL A 276 -24.87 46.74 -22.00
C VAL A 276 -25.00 48.23 -21.66
N LYS A 277 -25.99 48.94 -22.21
CA LYS A 277 -26.22 50.37 -21.99
C LYS A 277 -26.80 50.63 -20.60
N VAL A 278 -26.44 51.73 -19.93
CA VAL A 278 -27.02 52.12 -18.63
C VAL A 278 -28.24 53.01 -18.83
N LYS A 279 -29.42 52.47 -18.52
CA LYS A 279 -30.70 53.19 -18.55
C LYS A 279 -31.58 52.63 -17.43
N PRO A 280 -32.53 53.41 -16.90
CA PRO A 280 -33.53 52.90 -15.97
C PRO A 280 -34.35 51.73 -16.51
N ALA A 281 -34.23 51.29 -17.77
CA ALA A 281 -34.93 50.15 -18.35
C ALA A 281 -34.00 48.98 -18.77
N SER A 282 -32.70 49.02 -18.42
CA SER A 282 -31.72 48.02 -18.87
C SER A 282 -31.90 46.66 -18.18
N SER A 283 -31.68 45.56 -18.91
CA SER A 283 -31.72 44.18 -18.39
C SER A 283 -30.34 43.70 -17.89
N LYS A 284 -30.35 42.78 -16.92
CA LYS A 284 -29.15 42.19 -16.31
C LYS A 284 -28.45 41.18 -17.23
N LYS A 285 -27.11 41.11 -17.20
CA LYS A 285 -26.27 40.16 -17.94
C LYS A 285 -25.07 39.65 -17.10
N ASP A 286 -24.79 38.34 -17.13
CA ASP A 286 -23.77 37.66 -16.30
C ASP A 286 -22.50 37.21 -17.08
N TYR A 287 -21.40 37.00 -16.35
CA TYR A 287 -20.04 36.71 -16.85
C TYR A 287 -19.24 35.82 -15.85
N THR A 288 -18.58 34.76 -16.32
CA THR A 288 -17.65 33.91 -15.54
C THR A 288 -16.20 34.39 -15.73
N VAL A 289 -15.44 34.50 -14.64
CA VAL A 289 -14.11 35.14 -14.59
C VAL A 289 -13.11 34.28 -13.83
N ARG A 290 -11.89 34.10 -14.38
CA ARG A 290 -10.72 33.52 -13.67
C ARG A 290 -9.42 34.18 -14.10
N LEU A 291 -8.42 34.25 -13.22
CA LEU A 291 -7.10 34.78 -13.52
C LEU A 291 -6.14 33.67 -13.94
N LYS A 292 -5.09 34.04 -14.68
CA LYS A 292 -4.04 33.16 -15.17
C LYS A 292 -2.67 33.79 -14.94
N ASP A 293 -1.70 33.02 -14.45
CA ASP A 293 -0.30 33.45 -14.35
C ASP A 293 0.53 33.15 -15.61
N LYS A 294 1.81 33.56 -15.61
CA LYS A 294 2.75 33.34 -16.73
C LYS A 294 3.08 31.86 -16.96
N LYS A 295 2.96 31.01 -15.95
CA LYS A 295 3.25 29.57 -16.04
C LYS A 295 2.00 28.73 -16.36
N GLY A 296 0.84 29.37 -16.41
CA GLY A 296 -0.43 28.78 -16.79
C GLY A 296 -1.30 28.30 -15.63
N LEU A 297 -0.99 28.62 -14.37
CA LEU A 297 -1.89 28.32 -13.25
C LEU A 297 -3.07 29.29 -13.24
N TYR A 298 -4.24 28.78 -12.87
CA TYR A 298 -5.49 29.53 -12.83
C TYR A 298 -5.97 29.74 -11.39
N SER A 299 -6.66 30.86 -11.16
CA SER A 299 -7.47 31.03 -9.96
C SER A 299 -8.80 30.29 -10.05
N GLU A 300 -9.44 30.09 -8.90
CA GLU A 300 -10.81 29.58 -8.84
C GLU A 300 -11.80 30.51 -9.60
N PRO A 301 -12.74 29.97 -10.38
CA PRO A 301 -13.64 30.77 -11.21
C PRO A 301 -14.76 31.45 -10.40
N VAL A 302 -15.13 32.69 -10.79
CA VAL A 302 -16.18 33.52 -10.15
C VAL A 302 -17.18 34.07 -11.17
N THR A 303 -18.48 34.07 -10.87
CA THR A 303 -19.54 34.63 -11.74
C THR A 303 -20.03 36.01 -11.27
N VAL A 304 -20.12 36.99 -12.17
CA VAL A 304 -20.44 38.42 -11.92
C VAL A 304 -21.42 38.99 -12.97
N GLY A 305 -22.10 40.14 -12.76
CA GLY A 305 -23.08 40.68 -13.75
C GLY A 305 -23.50 42.17 -13.61
N THR A 306 -24.27 42.70 -14.57
CA THR A 306 -24.71 44.13 -14.67
C THR A 306 -25.94 44.50 -13.83
N GLN A 307 -26.30 45.80 -13.71
CA GLN A 307 -27.49 46.29 -12.96
C GLN A 307 -28.79 46.25 -13.83
N GLY A 308 -29.98 46.21 -13.20
CA GLY A 308 -31.32 46.24 -13.82
C GLY A 308 -32.08 47.61 -13.72
N LYS A 309 -33.36 47.69 -14.11
CA LYS A 309 -34.29 48.88 -14.08
C LYS A 309 -34.54 49.47 -12.67
N ILE A 310 -34.81 50.79 -12.42
CA ILE A 310 -34.85 51.46 -11.06
C ILE A 310 -36.00 52.50 -10.85
N VAL A 311 -36.56 52.67 -9.62
CA VAL A 311 -37.66 53.59 -9.11
C VAL A 311 -37.40 54.14 -7.67
N THR A 312 -38.17 55.13 -7.14
CA THR A 312 -37.94 55.85 -5.84
C THR A 312 -39.08 55.75 -4.79
N VAL A 313 -38.78 55.60 -3.48
CA VAL A 313 -39.75 55.57 -2.36
C VAL A 313 -39.32 56.42 -1.15
N THR A 314 -40.24 57.15 -0.50
CA THR A 314 -39.99 58.07 0.64
C THR A 314 -40.70 57.63 1.96
N PHE A 315 -40.07 57.78 3.12
CA PHE A 315 -40.54 57.37 4.46
C PHE A 315 -40.41 58.48 5.53
N LYS A 316 -41.49 58.79 6.27
CA LYS A 316 -41.57 59.86 7.30
C LYS A 316 -41.68 59.31 8.75
N LEU A 317 -40.81 59.75 9.67
CA LEU A 317 -40.51 59.01 10.92
C LEU A 317 -41.37 59.31 12.17
N ALA A 318 -42.21 60.34 12.15
CA ALA A 318 -43.22 60.64 13.17
C ALA A 318 -42.74 60.51 14.65
N GLY A 319 -41.65 61.20 15.00
CA GLY A 319 -41.11 61.27 16.37
C GLY A 319 -40.30 60.05 16.83
N GLY A 320 -40.10 59.06 15.96
CA GLY A 320 -39.04 58.06 16.12
C GLY A 320 -37.73 58.53 15.50
N ASN A 321 -36.73 57.67 15.53
CA ASN A 321 -35.47 57.91 14.85
C ASN A 321 -35.00 56.67 14.11
N ILE A 322 -34.14 56.90 13.12
CA ILE A 322 -33.38 55.85 12.47
C ILE A 322 -31.92 56.23 12.64
N SER A 323 -31.17 55.37 13.33
CA SER A 323 -29.74 55.60 13.60
C SER A 323 -29.45 56.95 14.26
N GLY A 324 -30.32 57.41 15.16
CA GLY A 324 -30.16 58.68 15.87
C GLY A 324 -30.61 59.93 15.10
N SER A 325 -31.07 59.78 13.86
CA SER A 325 -31.59 60.88 13.03
C SER A 325 -33.12 60.91 12.99
N ALA A 326 -33.70 62.11 13.02
CA ALA A 326 -35.14 62.37 12.95
C ALA A 326 -35.64 62.80 11.56
N ALA A 327 -34.77 62.84 10.54
CA ALA A 327 -35.11 63.29 9.19
C ALA A 327 -35.85 62.22 8.36
N ASP A 328 -36.65 62.66 7.36
CA ASP A 328 -37.31 61.77 6.38
C ASP A 328 -36.27 60.99 5.54
N ILE A 329 -36.62 59.76 5.14
CA ILE A 329 -35.73 58.83 4.41
C ILE A 329 -36.24 58.57 3.00
N THR A 330 -35.39 58.63 1.99
CA THR A 330 -35.70 58.21 0.61
C THR A 330 -34.86 56.98 0.20
N ARG A 331 -35.40 56.10 -0.63
CA ARG A 331 -34.73 54.90 -1.17
C ARG A 331 -34.98 54.77 -2.68
N THR A 332 -34.02 54.28 -3.45
CA THR A 332 -34.19 54.00 -4.89
C THR A 332 -33.77 52.56 -5.22
N GLY A 333 -34.52 51.83 -6.05
CA GLY A 333 -34.23 50.43 -6.35
C GLY A 333 -35.09 49.87 -7.48
N ALA A 334 -34.81 48.64 -7.91
CA ALA A 334 -35.43 48.08 -9.10
C ALA A 334 -36.89 47.65 -8.88
N PRO A 335 -37.85 47.91 -9.79
CA PRO A 335 -39.23 47.45 -9.64
C PRO A 335 -39.28 45.95 -9.34
N GLU A 336 -40.14 45.58 -8.41
CA GLU A 336 -40.30 44.20 -7.92
C GLU A 336 -39.08 43.65 -7.16
N THR A 337 -37.96 44.39 -7.08
CA THR A 337 -36.90 44.05 -6.15
C THR A 337 -37.30 44.44 -4.74
N PRO A 338 -36.82 43.68 -3.73
CA PRO A 338 -37.18 43.93 -2.34
C PRO A 338 -36.87 45.38 -1.95
N LEU A 339 -37.92 46.12 -1.59
CA LEU A 339 -37.79 47.39 -0.91
C LEU A 339 -37.74 47.04 0.57
N GLN A 340 -36.62 47.29 1.22
CA GLN A 340 -36.60 47.18 2.67
C GLN A 340 -37.14 48.51 3.23
N PRO A 341 -38.38 48.55 3.76
CA PRO A 341 -38.81 49.74 4.47
C PRO A 341 -37.86 49.93 5.67
N PRO A 342 -37.50 51.18 5.99
CA PRO A 342 -36.78 51.43 7.22
C PRO A 342 -37.61 50.92 8.40
N ASN A 343 -36.93 50.41 9.43
CA ASN A 343 -37.54 50.09 10.70
C ASN A 343 -37.19 51.24 11.64
N PRO A 344 -38.08 52.21 11.82
CA PRO A 344 -37.79 53.27 12.73
C PRO A 344 -37.79 52.67 14.13
N THR A 345 -36.96 53.23 15.00
CA THR A 345 -36.95 52.86 16.40
C THR A 345 -37.35 54.02 17.27
N LYS A 346 -37.97 53.66 18.38
CA LYS A 346 -38.27 54.55 19.48
C LYS A 346 -38.03 53.75 20.74
N ASP A 347 -37.03 54.15 21.53
CA ASP A 347 -36.57 53.35 22.67
C ASP A 347 -37.72 53.03 23.64
N GLY A 348 -37.85 51.77 24.04
CA GLY A 348 -38.97 51.26 24.84
C GLY A 348 -40.29 50.99 24.08
N TYR A 349 -40.41 51.36 22.80
CA TYR A 349 -41.63 51.22 21.99
C TYR A 349 -41.45 50.31 20.76
N THR A 350 -42.44 49.47 20.47
CA THR A 350 -42.69 48.75 19.22
C THR A 350 -43.25 49.71 18.20
N PHE A 351 -42.65 49.72 17.03
CA PHE A 351 -43.20 50.34 15.84
C PHE A 351 -44.43 49.56 15.35
N ASN A 352 -45.57 50.24 15.16
CA ASN A 352 -46.83 49.60 14.77
C ASN A 352 -46.86 49.30 13.27
N ASP A 353 -46.89 50.34 12.43
CA ASP A 353 -46.80 50.22 10.97
C ASP A 353 -46.59 51.59 10.28
N TRP A 354 -46.41 51.56 8.96
CA TRP A 354 -46.37 52.68 8.04
C TRP A 354 -47.76 53.01 7.44
N ASN A 355 -48.03 54.27 7.08
CA ASN A 355 -49.27 54.74 6.45
C ASN A 355 -48.98 55.49 5.13
N PRO A 356 -49.57 55.11 3.99
CA PRO A 356 -50.44 53.94 3.77
C PRO A 356 -49.75 52.62 4.12
N SER A 357 -50.50 51.58 4.46
CA SER A 357 -49.91 50.28 4.85
C SER A 357 -49.03 49.74 3.74
N LEU A 358 -47.83 49.28 4.09
CA LEU A 358 -46.94 48.65 3.12
C LEU A 358 -47.52 47.30 2.65
N PRO A 359 -47.27 46.88 1.40
CA PRO A 359 -47.61 45.54 0.95
C PRO A 359 -46.91 44.47 1.81
N THR A 360 -47.51 43.28 1.91
CA THR A 360 -46.98 42.15 2.71
C THR A 360 -45.56 41.71 2.31
N HIS A 361 -45.18 41.97 1.05
CA HIS A 361 -43.80 41.90 0.57
C HIS A 361 -43.45 43.24 -0.08
N PRO A 362 -42.90 44.19 0.68
CA PRO A 362 -42.59 45.50 0.13
C PRO A 362 -41.52 45.34 -0.94
N VAL A 363 -41.90 45.65 -2.16
CA VAL A 363 -41.00 45.77 -3.29
C VAL A 363 -40.98 47.20 -3.72
N PHE A 364 -39.92 47.58 -4.42
CA PHE A 364 -39.90 48.86 -5.10
C PHE A 364 -41.09 48.88 -6.09
N PRO A 365 -42.02 49.84 -5.96
CA PRO A 365 -43.25 49.89 -6.74
C PRO A 365 -42.98 50.18 -8.22
N ALA A 366 -43.99 50.06 -9.09
CA ALA A 366 -43.82 50.36 -10.51
C ALA A 366 -43.54 51.86 -10.80
N ALA A 367 -43.84 52.75 -9.85
CA ALA A 367 -43.65 54.20 -9.90
C ALA A 367 -43.41 54.78 -8.49
N ASP A 368 -42.94 56.03 -8.39
CA ASP A 368 -42.49 56.62 -7.11
C ASP A 368 -43.59 56.76 -6.03
N THR A 369 -43.29 56.52 -4.74
CA THR A 369 -44.31 56.38 -3.63
C THR A 369 -43.84 56.93 -2.25
N THR A 370 -44.74 57.28 -1.28
CA THR A 370 -44.40 57.82 0.07
C THR A 370 -45.19 57.19 1.27
N TYR A 371 -44.57 57.01 2.46
CA TYR A 371 -45.08 56.31 3.68
C TYR A 371 -44.77 57.03 5.04
N THR A 372 -45.58 56.88 6.12
CA THR A 372 -45.41 57.56 7.47
C THR A 372 -45.59 56.65 8.72
N ALA A 373 -44.77 56.77 9.78
CA ALA A 373 -44.61 55.84 10.95
C ALA A 373 -45.61 55.93 12.17
N GLN A 374 -45.83 54.84 12.96
CA GLN A 374 -46.75 54.69 14.15
C GLN A 374 -46.17 53.83 15.35
N TRP A 375 -46.60 53.90 16.65
CA TRP A 375 -45.86 53.31 17.86
C TRP A 375 -46.68 52.76 19.11
N THR A 376 -46.15 51.79 19.93
CA THR A 376 -46.69 51.12 21.19
C THR A 376 -45.58 50.65 22.20
N LEU A 377 -45.74 50.44 23.53
CA LEU A 377 -44.66 50.06 24.53
C LEU A 377 -44.32 48.52 24.65
N ASN A 378 -43.07 48.11 24.94
CA ASN A 378 -42.56 46.70 24.86
C ASN A 378 -42.53 45.84 26.16
N THR A 379 -42.80 44.53 26.03
CA THR A 379 -42.60 43.47 27.06
C THR A 379 -42.05 42.17 26.41
N TYR A 380 -41.43 41.25 27.18
CA TYR A 380 -40.70 40.08 26.65
C TYR A 380 -41.00 38.76 27.36
N THR A 381 -40.70 37.65 26.68
CA THR A 381 -40.81 36.28 27.22
C THR A 381 -39.42 35.71 27.49
N VAL A 382 -39.21 35.17 28.69
CA VAL A 382 -37.99 34.44 29.03
C VAL A 382 -38.30 32.96 29.22
N THR A 383 -37.72 32.14 28.35
CA THR A 383 -37.89 30.70 28.28
C THR A 383 -36.67 29.98 28.85
N PHE A 384 -36.88 28.84 29.51
CA PHE A 384 -35.78 28.02 30.00
C PHE A 384 -36.10 26.52 30.00
N LYS A 385 -35.05 25.69 29.77
CA LYS A 385 -35.15 24.22 29.79
C LYS A 385 -33.83 23.52 30.04
N VAL A 386 -33.89 22.22 30.30
CA VAL A 386 -32.73 21.33 30.37
C VAL A 386 -32.40 20.79 28.97
N ASP A 387 -31.12 20.77 28.61
CA ASP A 387 -30.61 20.19 27.37
C ASP A 387 -30.04 18.79 27.66
N GLY A 388 -30.76 17.74 27.23
CA GLY A 388 -30.36 16.33 27.43
C GLY A 388 -30.97 15.61 28.63
N GLY A 389 -31.87 16.24 29.39
CA GLY A 389 -32.77 15.59 30.37
C GLY A 389 -32.16 15.10 31.70
N GLN A 390 -30.85 15.24 31.93
CA GLN A 390 -30.15 14.66 33.10
C GLN A 390 -30.11 15.58 34.34
N GLY A 391 -31.24 16.24 34.65
CA GLY A 391 -31.40 17.14 35.82
C GLY A 391 -32.65 18.02 35.74
N SER A 392 -32.74 19.04 36.60
CA SER A 392 -33.78 20.07 36.59
C SER A 392 -33.23 21.50 36.60
N LEU A 393 -34.06 22.46 36.18
CA LEU A 393 -33.74 23.88 36.10
C LEU A 393 -34.91 24.73 36.64
N THR A 394 -34.64 25.57 37.64
CA THR A 394 -35.65 26.47 38.24
C THR A 394 -35.34 27.91 37.87
N GLY A 395 -36.31 28.67 37.36
CA GLY A 395 -36.21 30.11 37.14
C GLY A 395 -37.09 30.91 38.10
N THR A 396 -36.65 32.09 38.54
CA THR A 396 -37.35 32.97 39.49
C THR A 396 -37.37 34.43 39.02
N HIS A 397 -38.58 35.03 38.92
CA HIS A 397 -38.82 36.44 38.56
C HIS A 397 -39.88 37.04 39.49
N ASN A 398 -39.62 38.19 40.11
CA ASN A 398 -40.52 38.89 41.06
C ASN A 398 -41.18 37.94 42.09
N SER A 399 -40.36 37.15 42.80
CA SER A 399 -40.80 36.16 43.81
C SER A 399 -41.65 34.99 43.28
N THR A 400 -41.82 34.85 41.96
CA THR A 400 -42.50 33.72 41.33
C THR A 400 -41.47 32.75 40.73
N SER A 401 -41.56 31.46 41.08
CA SER A 401 -40.63 30.42 40.59
C SER A 401 -41.33 29.41 39.69
N LYS A 402 -40.63 28.91 38.66
CA LYS A 402 -41.08 27.87 37.73
C LYS A 402 -39.97 26.83 37.55
N VAL A 403 -40.30 25.54 37.46
CA VAL A 403 -39.33 24.43 37.36
C VAL A 403 -39.49 23.68 36.04
N ALA A 404 -38.39 23.54 35.30
CA ALA A 404 -38.24 22.72 34.11
C ALA A 404 -37.49 21.43 34.47
N SER A 405 -37.95 20.28 33.98
CA SER A 405 -37.26 18.98 34.16
C SER A 405 -37.44 18.13 32.91
N GLY A 406 -36.51 17.20 32.63
CA GLY A 406 -36.54 16.42 31.40
C GLY A 406 -36.49 17.30 30.14
N SER A 407 -37.38 17.07 29.18
CA SER A 407 -37.53 17.90 27.98
C SER A 407 -38.56 19.04 28.14
N THR A 408 -39.12 19.23 29.34
CA THR A 408 -40.15 20.24 29.59
C THR A 408 -39.56 21.64 29.56
N GLU A 409 -40.24 22.53 28.83
CA GLU A 409 -39.86 23.93 28.67
C GLU A 409 -40.79 24.83 29.52
N MET A 410 -40.20 25.79 30.24
CA MET A 410 -40.94 26.74 31.08
C MET A 410 -40.66 28.18 30.65
N LYS A 411 -41.60 29.09 30.92
CA LYS A 411 -41.52 30.50 30.48
C LYS A 411 -42.05 31.50 31.50
N PHE A 412 -41.44 32.68 31.57
CA PHE A 412 -42.02 33.90 32.14
C PHE A 412 -42.49 34.80 30.99
N GLU A 413 -43.76 35.19 31.00
CA GLU A 413 -44.37 36.02 29.96
C GLU A 413 -44.50 37.47 30.43
N SER A 414 -44.56 38.41 29.49
CA SER A 414 -44.77 39.85 29.75
C SER A 414 -43.77 40.47 30.73
N VAL A 415 -42.51 40.02 30.70
CA VAL A 415 -41.39 40.57 31.45
C VAL A 415 -41.07 41.97 30.91
N PRO A 416 -41.23 43.05 31.70
CA PRO A 416 -41.00 44.41 31.21
C PRO A 416 -39.56 44.62 30.74
N HIS A 417 -39.38 45.50 29.75
CA HIS A 417 -38.05 45.91 29.28
C HIS A 417 -37.18 46.38 30.46
N ASN A 418 -35.95 45.87 30.54
CA ASN A 418 -34.94 46.04 31.62
C ASN A 418 -35.19 45.29 32.95
N SER A 419 -36.01 44.22 32.97
CA SER A 419 -36.17 43.35 34.17
C SER A 419 -35.01 42.34 34.36
N THR A 420 -34.95 41.64 35.50
CA THR A 420 -33.90 40.65 35.86
C THR A 420 -34.49 39.31 36.37
N ILE A 421 -33.92 38.16 35.97
CA ILE A 421 -34.37 36.79 36.32
C ILE A 421 -33.20 35.92 36.80
N THR A 422 -33.41 35.07 37.82
CA THR A 422 -32.39 34.14 38.36
C THR A 422 -32.72 32.67 38.06
N PHE A 423 -31.72 31.84 37.75
CA PHE A 423 -31.85 30.41 37.44
C PHE A 423 -30.98 29.53 38.35
N THR A 424 -31.51 28.36 38.74
CA THR A 424 -30.81 27.35 39.56
C THR A 424 -30.95 25.95 38.94
N ALA A 425 -29.84 25.26 38.68
CA ALA A 425 -29.77 23.91 38.11
C ALA A 425 -29.52 22.85 39.19
N THR A 426 -30.19 21.70 39.08
CA THR A 426 -30.03 20.55 39.99
C THR A 426 -29.70 19.30 39.16
N PRO A 427 -28.43 18.83 39.11
CA PRO A 427 -28.04 17.64 38.35
C PRO A 427 -28.63 16.33 38.91
N SER A 428 -28.90 15.35 38.05
CA SER A 428 -29.18 13.96 38.47
C SER A 428 -27.91 13.28 39.02
N GLY A 429 -28.07 12.24 39.85
CA GLY A 429 -26.93 11.51 40.43
C GLY A 429 -25.95 11.00 39.38
N GLY A 430 -24.66 11.33 39.53
CA GLY A 430 -23.59 10.95 38.58
C GLY A 430 -23.32 11.96 37.44
N TRP A 431 -24.03 13.09 37.42
CA TRP A 431 -23.89 14.14 36.40
C TRP A 431 -23.48 15.46 37.03
N GLU A 432 -22.71 16.26 36.30
CA GLU A 432 -22.37 17.64 36.66
C GLU A 432 -22.75 18.62 35.54
N VAL A 433 -22.87 19.91 35.86
CA VAL A 433 -23.16 20.95 34.85
C VAL A 433 -21.97 20.99 33.88
N GLU A 434 -22.25 20.69 32.60
CA GLU A 434 -21.28 20.84 31.52
C GLU A 434 -21.15 22.32 31.18
N LYS A 435 -22.29 22.99 30.95
CA LYS A 435 -22.37 24.39 30.54
C LYS A 435 -23.77 24.97 30.60
N TRP A 436 -23.82 26.30 30.63
CA TRP A 436 -25.01 27.10 30.41
C TRP A 436 -25.02 27.70 29.01
N MET A 437 -26.22 27.86 28.42
CA MET A 437 -26.40 28.54 27.14
C MET A 437 -27.43 29.65 27.27
N LEU A 438 -27.13 30.80 26.67
CA LEU A 438 -28.04 31.93 26.49
C LEU A 438 -28.25 32.17 25.00
N ASP A 439 -29.50 32.08 24.53
CA ASP A 439 -29.90 32.28 23.14
C ASP A 439 -29.08 31.43 22.14
N GLY A 440 -28.70 30.22 22.57
CA GLY A 440 -27.91 29.26 21.77
C GLY A 440 -26.40 29.44 21.87
N ASN A 441 -25.90 30.48 22.53
CA ASN A 441 -24.48 30.69 22.76
C ASN A 441 -24.07 30.22 24.16
N GLU A 442 -22.88 29.66 24.28
CA GLU A 442 -22.32 29.23 25.57
C GLU A 442 -22.03 30.44 26.46
N VAL A 443 -22.41 30.36 27.73
CA VAL A 443 -22.09 31.39 28.73
C VAL A 443 -20.67 31.10 29.26
N PRO A 444 -19.65 31.92 28.95
CA PRO A 444 -18.26 31.60 29.28
C PRO A 444 -18.04 31.49 30.79
N GLY A 445 -17.26 30.48 31.20
CA GLY A 445 -16.83 30.31 32.60
C GLY A 445 -17.93 29.88 33.58
N HIS A 446 -19.12 29.51 33.11
CA HIS A 446 -20.23 29.11 33.96
C HIS A 446 -20.44 27.59 33.95
N THR A 447 -19.92 26.92 34.97
CA THR A 447 -20.14 25.49 35.27
C THR A 447 -20.80 25.27 36.64
N ASN A 448 -21.23 26.34 37.30
CA ASN A 448 -21.89 26.29 38.61
C ASN A 448 -23.39 25.97 38.48
N THR A 449 -24.06 25.72 39.61
CA THR A 449 -25.49 25.42 39.68
C THR A 449 -26.41 26.65 39.61
N SER A 450 -25.89 27.86 39.41
CA SER A 450 -26.70 29.10 39.34
C SER A 450 -26.29 30.02 38.19
N TYR A 451 -27.26 30.71 37.60
CA TYR A 451 -27.06 31.71 36.55
C TYR A 451 -28.08 32.85 36.65
N THR A 452 -27.66 34.12 36.52
CA THR A 452 -28.54 35.30 36.58
C THR A 452 -28.57 36.04 35.26
N LEU A 453 -29.78 36.29 34.74
CA LEU A 453 -30.03 37.07 33.53
C LEU A 453 -30.51 38.48 33.90
N SER A 454 -29.63 39.48 33.78
CA SER A 454 -29.94 40.89 33.98
C SER A 454 -30.30 41.60 32.66
N ASN A 455 -31.03 42.71 32.75
CA ASN A 455 -31.37 43.60 31.63
C ASN A 455 -32.10 42.88 30.47
N VAL A 456 -33.31 42.39 30.73
CA VAL A 456 -34.15 41.76 29.70
C VAL A 456 -34.60 42.82 28.68
N THR A 457 -33.89 42.88 27.56
CA THR A 457 -34.14 43.79 26.43
C THR A 457 -34.75 43.09 25.22
N GLY A 458 -35.08 41.80 25.34
CA GLY A 458 -35.61 40.93 24.29
C GLY A 458 -36.10 39.60 24.85
N ASN A 459 -36.73 38.76 24.03
CA ASN A 459 -37.02 37.38 24.41
C ASN A 459 -35.71 36.64 24.65
N LYS A 460 -35.63 35.85 25.73
CA LYS A 460 -34.40 35.14 26.11
C LYS A 460 -34.67 33.65 26.29
N THR A 461 -33.74 32.81 25.83
CA THR A 461 -33.77 31.37 26.08
C THR A 461 -32.55 30.96 26.88
N VAL A 462 -32.76 30.38 28.06
CA VAL A 462 -31.70 29.85 28.92
C VAL A 462 -31.75 28.32 28.92
N LYS A 463 -30.61 27.68 28.66
CA LYS A 463 -30.49 26.21 28.76
C LYS A 463 -29.34 25.83 29.67
N VAL A 464 -29.46 24.69 30.32
CA VAL A 464 -28.36 24.04 31.04
C VAL A 464 -28.13 22.64 30.46
N LYS A 465 -26.87 22.29 30.20
CA LYS A 465 -26.45 20.97 29.73
C LYS A 465 -25.61 20.28 30.80
N PHE A 466 -25.76 18.98 30.94
CA PHE A 466 -25.04 18.16 31.90
C PHE A 466 -24.09 17.18 31.19
N LYS A 467 -22.97 16.85 31.82
CA LYS A 467 -22.02 15.81 31.36
C LYS A 467 -21.82 14.75 32.45
N ALA A 468 -21.47 13.54 32.02
CA ALA A 468 -21.15 12.43 32.92
C ALA A 468 -19.80 12.67 33.62
N VAL A 469 -19.73 12.35 34.90
CA VAL A 469 -18.49 12.42 35.68
C VAL A 469 -17.59 11.24 35.25
N GLY A 470 -16.44 11.51 34.61
CA GLY A 470 -15.38 10.51 34.33
C GLY A 470 -15.27 9.93 32.91
N GLY A 471 -16.01 10.41 31.91
CA GLY A 471 -15.78 10.07 30.48
C GLY A 471 -16.23 8.67 30.01
N GLN A 472 -16.74 7.82 30.89
CA GLN A 472 -17.48 6.61 30.52
C GLN A 472 -18.98 6.89 30.53
N GLY A 473 -19.68 6.51 29.45
CA GLY A 473 -21.14 6.54 29.41
C GLY A 473 -21.76 5.61 30.46
N PRO A 474 -23.08 5.66 30.66
CA PRO A 474 -23.74 4.77 31.60
C PRO A 474 -23.45 3.30 31.23
N THR A 475 -23.06 2.50 32.22
CA THR A 475 -22.99 1.05 32.08
C THR A 475 -24.38 0.49 32.32
N ILE A 476 -24.92 -0.24 31.35
CA ILE A 476 -26.27 -0.84 31.43
C ILE A 476 -26.18 -2.34 31.17
N GLU A 477 -26.92 -3.14 31.94
CA GLU A 477 -26.87 -4.61 31.81
C GLU A 477 -27.94 -5.12 30.84
N ALA A 478 -27.77 -6.26 30.18
CA ALA A 478 -28.83 -6.91 29.40
C ALA A 478 -28.95 -8.39 29.77
N THR A 479 -30.18 -8.85 29.99
CA THR A 479 -30.50 -10.22 30.46
C THR A 479 -31.31 -11.04 29.45
N SER A 480 -31.86 -10.42 28.41
CA SER A 480 -32.55 -11.10 27.32
C SER A 480 -32.16 -10.53 25.95
N TRP A 481 -32.39 -11.30 24.88
CA TRP A 481 -32.09 -10.85 23.51
C TRP A 481 -32.82 -9.56 23.14
N GLU A 482 -34.11 -9.47 23.47
CA GLU A 482 -34.92 -8.29 23.14
C GLU A 482 -34.60 -7.09 24.04
N GLU A 483 -34.16 -7.34 25.29
CA GLU A 483 -33.62 -6.27 26.14
C GLU A 483 -32.30 -5.73 25.61
N LEU A 484 -31.39 -6.60 25.15
CA LEU A 484 -30.15 -6.19 24.47
C LEU A 484 -30.50 -5.34 23.24
N ARG A 485 -31.43 -5.79 22.41
CA ARG A 485 -31.87 -5.05 21.22
C ARG A 485 -32.40 -3.67 21.58
N ALA A 486 -33.28 -3.57 22.59
CA ALA A 486 -33.83 -2.28 23.04
C ALA A 486 -32.74 -1.36 23.62
N LYS A 487 -31.78 -1.92 24.36
CA LYS A 487 -30.66 -1.16 24.95
C LYS A 487 -29.67 -0.66 23.91
N VAL A 488 -29.37 -1.46 22.88
CA VAL A 488 -28.58 -1.00 21.74
C VAL A 488 -29.28 0.13 20.99
N GLN A 489 -30.58 0.01 20.73
CA GLN A 489 -31.34 1.05 20.01
C GLN A 489 -31.50 2.37 20.78
N SER A 490 -31.53 2.31 22.11
CA SER A 490 -31.66 3.48 22.99
C SER A 490 -30.34 4.01 23.55
N ALA A 491 -29.22 3.32 23.28
CA ALA A 491 -27.90 3.71 23.74
C ALA A 491 -27.48 5.07 23.17
N THR A 492 -26.81 5.88 23.99
CA THR A 492 -26.14 7.10 23.55
C THR A 492 -24.67 6.81 23.19
N GLU A 493 -24.01 7.75 22.53
CA GLU A 493 -22.58 7.66 22.22
C GLU A 493 -21.73 7.31 23.47
N GLY A 494 -20.86 6.31 23.33
CA GLY A 494 -19.97 5.83 24.40
C GLY A 494 -20.59 4.88 25.42
N THR A 495 -21.85 4.45 25.24
CA THR A 495 -22.52 3.51 26.16
C THR A 495 -21.82 2.16 26.21
N ILE A 496 -21.71 1.57 27.41
CA ILE A 496 -21.22 0.21 27.62
C ILE A 496 -22.41 -0.67 28.03
N ILE A 497 -22.64 -1.74 27.26
CA ILE A 497 -23.72 -2.71 27.51
C ILE A 497 -23.09 -4.02 28.00
N GLU A 498 -23.40 -4.42 29.23
CA GLU A 498 -22.91 -5.65 29.84
C GLU A 498 -23.92 -6.80 29.70
N ILE A 499 -23.52 -7.88 29.04
CA ILE A 499 -24.32 -9.10 28.94
C ILE A 499 -24.20 -9.85 30.27
N ALA A 500 -25.32 -10.02 30.98
CA ALA A 500 -25.32 -10.61 32.33
C ALA A 500 -25.48 -12.14 32.32
N GLN A 501 -25.91 -12.73 31.21
CA GLN A 501 -26.10 -14.18 31.04
C GLN A 501 -26.11 -14.57 29.55
N ASN A 502 -26.09 -15.87 29.25
CA ASN A 502 -26.25 -16.35 27.88
C ASN A 502 -27.61 -15.94 27.30
N LEU A 503 -27.60 -15.31 26.13
CA LEU A 503 -28.80 -14.86 25.43
C LEU A 503 -29.03 -15.71 24.19
N THR A 504 -30.27 -16.19 24.02
CA THR A 504 -30.69 -16.92 22.81
C THR A 504 -31.87 -16.20 22.18
N TYR A 505 -31.75 -15.86 20.89
CA TYR A 505 -32.88 -15.37 20.10
C TYR A 505 -33.95 -16.45 20.01
N ASN A 506 -35.18 -16.08 20.33
CA ASN A 506 -36.34 -16.95 20.19
C ASN A 506 -37.39 -16.24 19.32
N ILE A 507 -37.71 -16.85 18.18
CA ILE A 507 -38.71 -16.37 17.23
C ILE A 507 -40.08 -16.16 17.88
N SER A 508 -40.46 -16.95 18.89
CA SER A 508 -41.75 -16.80 19.57
C SER A 508 -41.86 -15.52 20.39
N HIS A 509 -40.71 -14.90 20.74
CA HIS A 509 -40.65 -13.65 21.51
C HIS A 509 -40.38 -12.42 20.64
N ALA A 510 -39.99 -12.61 19.38
CA ALA A 510 -39.67 -11.55 18.44
C ALA A 510 -40.84 -11.34 17.48
N VAL A 511 -41.70 -10.36 17.78
CA VAL A 511 -42.92 -9.99 17.02
C VAL A 511 -42.61 -9.72 15.52
N GLY A 512 -42.50 -10.76 14.71
CA GLY A 512 -42.15 -10.69 13.28
C GLY A 512 -40.69 -10.31 12.95
N LYS A 513 -39.90 -9.86 13.94
CA LYS A 513 -38.50 -9.40 13.78
C LYS A 513 -37.54 -10.57 13.66
N ASP A 514 -36.46 -10.39 12.90
CA ASP A 514 -35.37 -11.36 12.84
C ASP A 514 -34.37 -11.16 13.99
N SER A 515 -33.29 -11.94 14.01
CA SER A 515 -32.29 -11.90 15.08
C SER A 515 -31.41 -10.65 15.08
N ILE A 516 -31.36 -9.84 14.01
CA ILE A 516 -30.38 -8.76 13.84
C ILE A 516 -30.60 -7.59 14.81
N ILE A 517 -29.54 -7.18 15.49
CA ILE A 517 -29.48 -5.98 16.32
C ILE A 517 -28.69 -4.89 15.56
N GLU A 518 -29.40 -3.86 15.12
CA GLU A 518 -28.81 -2.71 14.42
C GLU A 518 -28.09 -1.78 15.40
N VAL A 519 -26.85 -1.39 15.05
CA VAL A 519 -25.98 -0.51 15.83
C VAL A 519 -25.78 0.80 15.07
N ASN A 520 -26.24 1.90 15.67
CA ASN A 520 -26.25 3.25 15.10
C ASN A 520 -25.56 4.31 15.99
N ASN A 521 -24.86 3.89 17.05
CA ASN A 521 -24.04 4.72 17.93
C ASN A 521 -22.68 4.05 18.16
N ASN A 522 -21.67 4.82 18.59
CA ASN A 522 -20.41 4.23 19.04
C ASN A 522 -20.62 3.60 20.41
N ILE A 523 -20.63 2.27 20.48
CA ILE A 523 -20.94 1.54 21.71
C ILE A 523 -19.98 0.37 21.94
N THR A 524 -19.89 -0.05 23.19
CA THR A 524 -19.21 -1.29 23.59
C THR A 524 -20.22 -2.28 24.12
N ILE A 525 -20.18 -3.52 23.64
CA ILE A 525 -20.95 -4.64 24.20
C ILE A 525 -19.97 -5.68 24.71
N LYS A 526 -20.07 -6.02 25.99
CA LYS A 526 -19.14 -6.95 26.64
C LYS A 526 -19.84 -7.88 27.61
N SER A 527 -19.21 -8.98 27.98
CA SER A 527 -19.71 -9.78 29.10
C SER A 527 -19.57 -9.06 30.44
N LYS A 528 -20.52 -9.28 31.35
CA LYS A 528 -20.45 -8.81 32.74
C LYS A 528 -19.36 -9.58 33.50
N GLY A 529 -18.41 -8.85 34.09
CA GLY A 529 -17.29 -9.45 34.81
C GLY A 529 -16.24 -10.08 33.89
N SER A 530 -15.54 -11.11 34.38
CA SER A 530 -14.45 -11.79 33.64
C SER A 530 -14.89 -13.03 32.85
N GLY A 531 -16.17 -13.41 32.93
CA GLY A 531 -16.71 -14.56 32.21
C GLY A 531 -17.00 -14.24 30.73
N THR A 532 -17.26 -15.28 29.94
CA THR A 532 -17.63 -15.15 28.52
C THR A 532 -19.05 -15.64 28.31
N TYR A 533 -19.96 -14.74 27.93
CA TYR A 533 -21.36 -15.07 27.63
C TYR A 533 -21.61 -15.25 26.14
N THR A 534 -22.60 -16.08 25.82
CA THR A 534 -22.99 -16.43 24.46
C THR A 534 -24.19 -15.63 23.99
N LEU A 535 -24.10 -15.08 22.79
CA LEU A 535 -25.20 -14.57 21.97
C LEU A 535 -25.47 -15.60 20.87
N ASN A 536 -26.56 -16.36 21.03
CA ASN A 536 -26.99 -17.40 20.11
C ASN A 536 -28.18 -16.91 19.27
N ALA A 537 -27.99 -16.76 17.95
CA ALA A 537 -29.03 -16.25 17.05
C ALA A 537 -30.19 -17.24 16.79
N GLY A 538 -30.14 -18.47 17.32
CA GLY A 538 -31.24 -19.44 17.22
C GLY A 538 -31.25 -20.25 15.91
N GLY A 539 -30.16 -20.26 15.16
CA GLY A 539 -30.00 -21.03 13.94
C GLY A 539 -29.71 -22.49 14.22
N LYS A 540 -29.66 -23.30 13.16
CA LYS A 540 -29.47 -24.76 13.30
C LYS A 540 -28.00 -25.18 13.30
N GLY A 541 -27.09 -24.23 13.12
CA GLY A 541 -25.64 -24.47 13.10
C GLY A 541 -25.13 -24.94 11.73
N ALA A 542 -23.81 -24.90 11.60
CA ALA A 542 -23.08 -25.06 10.35
C ALA A 542 -23.14 -26.49 9.76
N ASP A 543 -23.30 -27.52 10.58
CA ASP A 543 -23.39 -28.91 10.12
C ASP A 543 -24.82 -29.36 9.77
N SER A 544 -25.83 -28.55 10.06
CA SER A 544 -27.23 -28.85 9.73
C SER A 544 -27.58 -28.37 8.31
N GLU A 545 -28.32 -29.17 7.55
CA GLU A 545 -28.94 -28.75 6.29
C GLU A 545 -30.19 -27.88 6.50
N GLN A 546 -30.87 -28.04 7.63
CA GLN A 546 -32.03 -27.23 8.01
C GLN A 546 -31.61 -25.78 8.28
N SER A 547 -32.43 -24.81 7.88
CA SER A 547 -32.23 -23.38 8.19
C SER A 547 -33.37 -22.84 9.07
N ASN A 548 -33.08 -21.75 9.77
CA ASN A 548 -34.10 -20.93 10.43
C ASN A 548 -34.09 -19.53 9.79
N ALA A 549 -35.05 -19.25 8.89
CA ALA A 549 -35.05 -18.03 8.08
C ALA A 549 -35.10 -16.71 8.89
N LYS A 550 -35.50 -16.76 10.17
CA LYS A 550 -35.52 -15.59 11.07
C LYS A 550 -34.27 -15.47 11.96
N SER A 551 -33.41 -16.48 11.97
CA SER A 551 -32.10 -16.46 12.62
C SER A 551 -31.02 -15.97 11.64
N THR A 552 -31.15 -14.74 11.15
CA THR A 552 -30.28 -14.16 10.12
C THR A 552 -28.87 -13.88 10.66
N GLY A 553 -28.67 -12.77 11.36
CA GLY A 553 -27.39 -12.38 11.97
C GLY A 553 -27.50 -11.85 13.39
N ILE A 554 -26.39 -11.42 14.00
CA ILE A 554 -26.41 -10.83 15.35
C ILE A 554 -26.32 -9.31 15.28
N PHE A 555 -25.27 -8.75 14.67
CA PHE A 555 -25.06 -7.30 14.63
C PHE A 555 -24.92 -6.76 13.21
N GLU A 556 -25.53 -5.60 12.98
CA GLU A 556 -25.32 -4.78 11.79
C GLU A 556 -24.90 -3.37 12.21
N VAL A 557 -23.70 -2.95 11.80
CA VAL A 557 -23.14 -1.64 12.14
C VAL A 557 -23.26 -0.72 10.94
N SER A 558 -23.90 0.44 11.12
CA SER A 558 -24.09 1.43 10.06
C SER A 558 -23.97 2.87 10.58
N GLY A 559 -24.04 3.85 9.67
CA GLY A 559 -24.08 5.28 10.05
C GLY A 559 -22.72 5.88 10.44
N ASN A 560 -21.61 5.33 9.93
CA ASN A 560 -20.23 5.73 10.26
C ASN A 560 -19.90 5.54 11.74
N LYS A 561 -20.40 4.46 12.34
CA LYS A 561 -20.28 4.18 13.77
C LYS A 561 -19.36 3.00 14.05
N THR A 562 -18.93 2.88 15.29
CA THR A 562 -18.03 1.84 15.76
C THR A 562 -18.73 0.93 16.76
N LEU A 563 -18.71 -0.38 16.48
CA LEU A 563 -19.07 -1.40 17.46
C LEU A 563 -17.79 -1.98 18.07
N THR A 564 -17.69 -1.96 19.40
CA THR A 564 -16.67 -2.70 20.14
C THR A 564 -17.28 -3.89 20.85
N LEU A 565 -16.73 -5.09 20.66
CA LEU A 565 -17.15 -6.34 21.30
C LEU A 565 -16.03 -6.91 22.15
N GLU A 566 -16.32 -7.28 23.40
CA GLU A 566 -15.32 -7.84 24.32
C GLU A 566 -15.81 -9.07 25.08
N ASN A 567 -15.00 -10.14 25.11
CA ASN A 567 -15.26 -11.36 25.89
C ASN A 567 -16.64 -11.98 25.59
N LEU A 568 -16.98 -12.22 24.32
CA LEU A 568 -18.29 -12.75 23.90
C LEU A 568 -18.15 -13.97 22.99
N ILE A 569 -19.18 -14.83 22.97
CA ILE A 569 -19.34 -15.87 21.95
C ILE A 569 -20.55 -15.51 21.07
N LEU A 570 -20.35 -15.40 19.76
CA LEU A 570 -21.40 -15.20 18.75
C LEU A 570 -21.63 -16.51 18.02
N THR A 571 -22.86 -17.02 17.95
CA THR A 571 -23.09 -18.36 17.38
C THR A 571 -24.42 -18.57 16.67
N LYS A 572 -24.45 -19.60 15.82
CA LYS A 572 -25.64 -20.16 15.15
C LYS A 572 -26.39 -19.13 14.30
N THR A 573 -25.66 -18.33 13.51
CA THR A 573 -26.27 -17.43 12.50
C THR A 573 -26.50 -18.16 11.17
N GLU A 574 -27.43 -17.66 10.36
CA GLU A 574 -27.79 -18.18 9.03
C GLU A 574 -27.46 -17.19 7.88
N LYS A 575 -26.93 -15.99 8.21
CA LYS A 575 -26.51 -14.96 7.25
C LYS A 575 -25.07 -14.48 7.49
N TYR A 576 -24.79 -13.89 8.65
CA TYR A 576 -23.46 -13.48 9.16
C TYR A 576 -23.54 -13.30 10.68
N ALA A 577 -22.45 -13.44 11.42
CA ALA A 577 -22.42 -13.04 12.83
C ALA A 577 -22.43 -11.51 12.96
N VAL A 578 -21.56 -10.84 12.20
CA VAL A 578 -21.45 -9.37 12.18
C VAL A 578 -21.35 -8.87 10.75
N TYR A 579 -22.15 -7.86 10.41
CA TYR A 579 -22.02 -7.09 9.18
C TYR A 579 -21.66 -5.65 9.52
N VAL A 580 -20.70 -5.10 8.77
CA VAL A 580 -20.25 -3.72 8.91
C VAL A 580 -20.44 -3.02 7.57
N ASP A 581 -21.27 -1.98 7.58
CA ASP A 581 -21.56 -1.18 6.40
C ASP A 581 -20.48 -0.11 6.15
N HIS A 582 -20.65 0.61 5.04
CA HIS A 582 -19.76 1.67 4.58
C HIS A 582 -19.34 2.62 5.69
N ASN A 583 -18.03 2.91 5.76
CA ASN A 583 -17.38 3.81 6.72
C ASN A 583 -17.61 3.51 8.21
N SER A 584 -18.29 2.41 8.53
CA SER A 584 -18.47 1.95 9.92
C SER A 584 -17.33 1.03 10.33
N SER A 585 -17.13 0.84 11.63
CA SER A 585 -15.97 0.16 12.18
C SER A 585 -16.35 -0.96 13.14
N LEU A 586 -15.48 -1.96 13.25
CA LEU A 586 -15.62 -3.07 14.18
C LEU A 586 -14.31 -3.31 14.92
N THR A 587 -14.39 -3.32 16.24
CA THR A 587 -13.31 -3.77 17.12
C THR A 587 -13.79 -4.99 17.91
N MET A 588 -13.01 -6.07 17.91
CA MET A 588 -13.28 -7.25 18.72
C MET A 588 -12.05 -7.63 19.54
N LYS A 589 -12.25 -7.89 20.83
CA LYS A 589 -11.21 -8.38 21.74
C LYS A 589 -11.70 -9.60 22.50
N ASN A 590 -10.96 -10.71 22.44
CA ASN A 590 -11.35 -11.96 23.11
C ASN A 590 -12.76 -12.45 22.70
N VAL A 591 -13.11 -12.32 21.42
CA VAL A 591 -14.43 -12.72 20.92
C VAL A 591 -14.31 -13.99 20.10
N THR A 592 -15.24 -14.92 20.31
CA THR A 592 -15.37 -16.14 19.52
C THR A 592 -16.60 -16.06 18.61
N ILE A 593 -16.43 -16.23 17.31
CA ILE A 593 -17.54 -16.51 16.37
C ILE A 593 -17.51 -18.01 16.06
N ASN A 594 -18.60 -18.71 16.32
CA ASN A 594 -18.63 -20.16 16.21
C ASN A 594 -19.90 -20.71 15.56
N ASN A 595 -19.76 -21.76 14.75
CA ASN A 595 -20.88 -22.56 14.27
C ASN A 595 -21.93 -21.75 13.48
N CYS A 596 -21.46 -20.88 12.60
CA CYS A 596 -22.29 -20.02 11.75
C CYS A 596 -22.36 -20.58 10.33
N LYS A 597 -23.45 -20.31 9.61
CA LYS A 597 -23.52 -20.62 8.17
C LYS A 597 -24.25 -19.54 7.41
N THR A 598 -24.12 -19.57 6.10
CA THR A 598 -24.86 -18.68 5.23
C THR A 598 -25.09 -19.30 3.86
N GLN A 599 -26.22 -18.96 3.25
CA GLN A 599 -26.41 -19.15 1.81
C GLN A 599 -25.77 -18.04 0.96
N TYR A 600 -25.33 -16.96 1.62
CA TYR A 600 -24.79 -15.75 1.00
C TYR A 600 -23.25 -15.72 1.07
N ASN A 601 -22.67 -14.52 1.09
CA ASN A 601 -21.24 -14.29 0.89
C ASN A 601 -20.35 -14.63 2.10
N VAL A 602 -20.80 -14.54 3.35
CA VAL A 602 -19.92 -14.90 4.48
C VAL A 602 -20.68 -15.22 5.76
N ALA A 603 -20.25 -16.23 6.51
CA ALA A 603 -20.94 -16.67 7.72
C ALA A 603 -20.44 -15.99 9.01
N GLY A 604 -19.16 -15.63 9.10
CA GLY A 604 -18.60 -14.94 10.25
C GLY A 604 -18.78 -13.42 10.15
N ILE A 605 -17.77 -12.74 9.60
CA ILE A 605 -17.74 -11.27 9.51
C ILE A 605 -17.84 -10.83 8.05
N TYR A 606 -18.81 -9.97 7.73
CA TYR A 606 -18.84 -9.25 6.47
C TYR A 606 -18.46 -7.79 6.69
N PHE A 607 -17.26 -7.41 6.26
CA PHE A 607 -16.76 -6.04 6.33
C PHE A 607 -16.89 -5.38 4.96
N ASN A 608 -18.04 -4.74 4.70
CA ASN A 608 -18.40 -4.18 3.41
C ASN A 608 -18.08 -2.69 3.36
N LYS A 609 -16.91 -2.34 2.82
CA LYS A 609 -16.43 -0.95 2.67
C LYS A 609 -16.42 -0.18 4.00
N GLY A 610 -16.27 -0.90 5.11
CA GLY A 610 -16.12 -0.33 6.44
C GLY A 610 -14.82 0.48 6.54
N LYS A 611 -14.72 1.29 7.59
CA LYS A 611 -13.54 2.11 7.86
C LYS A 611 -12.45 1.28 8.54
N ASP A 612 -12.61 0.94 9.81
CA ASP A 612 -11.59 0.23 10.59
C ASP A 612 -12.08 -1.14 11.07
N LEU A 613 -11.29 -2.19 10.80
CA LEU A 613 -11.48 -3.55 11.34
C LEU A 613 -10.30 -3.90 12.23
N LYS A 614 -10.55 -4.12 13.52
CA LYS A 614 -9.55 -4.59 14.49
C LYS A 614 -10.01 -5.86 15.20
N LEU A 615 -9.26 -6.94 15.08
CA LEU A 615 -9.45 -8.18 15.83
C LEU A 615 -8.22 -8.46 16.70
N GLU A 616 -8.41 -8.71 17.99
CA GLU A 616 -7.32 -9.02 18.93
C GLU A 616 -7.71 -10.23 19.78
N ASN A 617 -6.88 -11.28 19.76
CA ASN A 617 -7.10 -12.51 20.53
C ASN A 617 -8.49 -13.14 20.28
N CYS A 618 -8.92 -13.22 19.02
CA CYS A 618 -10.24 -13.72 18.65
C CYS A 618 -10.18 -15.16 18.11
N GLU A 619 -11.33 -15.84 18.10
CA GLU A 619 -11.47 -17.16 17.45
C GLU A 619 -12.65 -17.14 16.46
N ILE A 620 -12.44 -17.59 15.24
CA ILE A 620 -13.50 -17.78 14.24
C ILE A 620 -13.48 -19.26 13.83
N ASN A 621 -14.48 -20.00 14.31
CA ASN A 621 -14.53 -21.44 14.20
C ASN A 621 -15.79 -21.92 13.48
N LEU A 622 -15.64 -22.94 12.63
CA LEU A 622 -16.76 -23.70 12.06
C LEU A 622 -17.80 -22.79 11.37
N CYS A 623 -17.32 -21.85 10.55
CA CYS A 623 -18.17 -20.93 9.79
C CYS A 623 -18.26 -21.34 8.31
N LYS A 624 -19.48 -21.42 7.76
CA LYS A 624 -19.71 -21.99 6.42
C LYS A 624 -20.44 -21.07 5.43
N GLY A 625 -19.77 -20.65 4.36
CA GLY A 625 -20.33 -19.86 3.26
C GLY A 625 -20.82 -20.70 2.07
N LYS A 626 -21.84 -20.25 1.34
CA LYS A 626 -22.30 -20.93 0.09
C LYS A 626 -22.42 -20.02 -1.14
N GLY A 627 -22.10 -18.72 -1.04
CA GLY A 627 -22.16 -17.76 -2.15
C GLY A 627 -21.04 -17.88 -3.17
N SER A 628 -21.16 -17.16 -4.29
CA SER A 628 -20.26 -17.26 -5.44
C SER A 628 -18.95 -16.48 -5.32
N ALA A 629 -18.86 -15.54 -4.39
CA ALA A 629 -17.66 -14.80 -3.97
C ALA A 629 -17.66 -14.77 -2.44
N SER A 630 -17.61 -15.96 -1.83
CA SER A 630 -17.90 -16.16 -0.42
C SER A 630 -16.70 -16.65 0.38
N SER A 631 -16.57 -16.18 1.62
CA SER A 631 -15.66 -16.74 2.62
C SER A 631 -16.43 -17.57 3.64
N GLY A 632 -15.80 -18.61 4.20
CA GLY A 632 -16.34 -19.30 5.36
C GLY A 632 -16.29 -18.40 6.61
N GLY A 633 -15.14 -17.77 6.88
CA GLY A 633 -14.89 -16.97 8.07
C GLY A 633 -15.17 -15.48 7.89
N ILE A 634 -14.27 -14.77 7.20
CA ILE A 634 -14.25 -13.30 7.09
C ILE A 634 -14.20 -12.88 5.62
N TYR A 635 -15.07 -11.95 5.22
CA TYR A 635 -14.95 -11.27 3.93
C TYR A 635 -14.75 -9.77 4.14
N ILE A 636 -13.61 -9.25 3.66
CA ILE A 636 -13.23 -7.84 3.70
C ILE A 636 -13.25 -7.27 2.29
N GLN A 637 -14.15 -6.33 2.05
CA GLN A 637 -14.37 -5.72 0.74
C GLN A 637 -14.04 -4.22 0.77
N GLU A 638 -13.00 -3.81 0.04
CA GLU A 638 -12.65 -2.39 -0.20
C GLU A 638 -12.71 -1.48 1.05
N PRO A 639 -12.00 -1.83 2.15
CA PRO A 639 -11.99 -1.05 3.37
C PRO A 639 -11.50 0.39 3.13
N LYS A 640 -12.01 1.34 3.91
CA LYS A 640 -11.68 2.78 3.80
C LYS A 640 -10.63 3.25 4.80
N GLY A 641 -10.34 2.43 5.80
CA GLY A 641 -9.32 2.66 6.81
C GLY A 641 -8.50 1.41 7.05
N THR A 642 -8.18 1.14 8.31
CA THR A 642 -7.21 0.12 8.70
C THR A 642 -7.84 -1.27 8.87
N VAL A 643 -7.14 -2.30 8.41
CA VAL A 643 -7.48 -3.70 8.71
C VAL A 643 -6.33 -4.32 9.48
N SER A 644 -6.58 -4.71 10.73
CA SER A 644 -5.60 -5.34 11.61
C SER A 644 -6.21 -6.55 12.33
N ILE A 645 -5.63 -7.72 12.11
CA ILE A 645 -6.02 -8.96 12.77
C ILE A 645 -4.81 -9.50 13.51
N LYS A 646 -4.92 -9.62 14.83
CA LYS A 646 -3.82 -9.97 15.72
C LYS A 646 -4.20 -11.12 16.65
N ASP A 647 -3.27 -12.05 16.86
CA ASP A 647 -3.38 -13.17 17.81
C ASP A 647 -4.68 -13.98 17.63
N THR A 648 -5.15 -14.09 16.39
CA THR A 648 -6.48 -14.63 16.07
C THR A 648 -6.37 -16.02 15.46
N ILE A 649 -7.25 -16.93 15.87
CA ILE A 649 -7.36 -18.29 15.34
C ILE A 649 -8.58 -18.37 14.43
N ILE A 650 -8.38 -18.78 13.17
CA ILE A 650 -9.46 -19.05 12.22
C ILE A 650 -9.37 -20.51 11.86
N LYS A 651 -10.42 -21.29 12.16
CA LYS A 651 -10.36 -22.74 11.95
C LYS A 651 -11.67 -23.38 11.52
N ASN A 652 -11.58 -24.48 10.77
CA ASN A 652 -12.75 -25.24 10.31
C ASN A 652 -13.76 -24.42 9.48
N CYS A 653 -13.33 -23.29 8.91
CA CYS A 653 -14.17 -22.43 8.09
C CYS A 653 -14.15 -22.90 6.64
N LYS A 654 -15.31 -23.01 6.00
CA LYS A 654 -15.39 -23.55 4.64
C LYS A 654 -16.42 -22.88 3.73
N THR A 655 -16.16 -22.90 2.43
CA THR A 655 -17.18 -22.61 1.42
C THR A 655 -17.82 -23.91 0.92
N LYS A 656 -19.02 -23.84 0.32
CA LYS A 656 -19.73 -25.01 -0.21
C LYS A 656 -18.84 -25.85 -1.14
N GLU A 657 -18.86 -27.17 -0.95
CA GLU A 657 -18.30 -28.15 -1.89
C GLU A 657 -18.94 -27.95 -3.27
N ASN A 658 -18.13 -27.83 -4.33
CA ASN A 658 -18.52 -27.50 -5.71
C ASN A 658 -19.14 -26.10 -5.93
N GLY A 659 -19.02 -25.17 -4.97
CA GLY A 659 -19.38 -23.76 -5.15
C GLY A 659 -18.21 -22.94 -5.73
N SER A 660 -18.47 -21.70 -6.19
CA SER A 660 -17.41 -20.78 -6.64
C SER A 660 -16.77 -19.94 -5.52
N GLY A 661 -16.96 -20.32 -4.25
CA GLY A 661 -16.48 -19.55 -3.08
C GLY A 661 -14.96 -19.53 -2.95
N THR A 662 -14.42 -18.43 -2.40
CA THR A 662 -12.98 -18.11 -2.32
C THR A 662 -12.60 -17.68 -0.91
N GLY A 663 -11.46 -18.14 -0.38
CA GLY A 663 -11.00 -17.71 0.94
C GLY A 663 -11.74 -18.42 2.08
N GLY A 664 -11.41 -19.68 2.34
CA GLY A 664 -12.15 -20.50 3.31
C GLY A 664 -12.13 -19.89 4.71
N GLY A 665 -10.97 -19.41 5.15
CA GLY A 665 -10.81 -18.60 6.35
C GLY A 665 -11.09 -17.11 6.10
N ILE A 666 -10.34 -16.48 5.19
CA ILE A 666 -10.44 -15.05 4.90
C ILE A 666 -10.46 -14.78 3.40
N TYR A 667 -11.35 -13.90 2.94
CA TYR A 667 -11.28 -13.29 1.63
C TYR A 667 -11.03 -11.78 1.76
N LEU A 668 -9.96 -11.28 1.14
CA LEU A 668 -9.62 -9.87 1.03
C LEU A 668 -9.76 -9.40 -0.42
N TYR A 669 -10.57 -8.39 -0.66
CA TYR A 669 -10.74 -7.77 -1.99
C TYR A 669 -10.39 -6.29 -1.95
N LYS A 670 -9.33 -5.91 -2.68
CA LYS A 670 -8.80 -4.54 -2.78
C LYS A 670 -8.59 -3.89 -1.42
N ALA A 671 -8.02 -4.67 -0.50
CA ALA A 671 -7.82 -4.27 0.88
C ALA A 671 -6.33 -4.08 1.17
N ALA A 672 -6.01 -3.12 2.01
CA ALA A 672 -4.72 -3.01 2.69
C ALA A 672 -4.89 -3.51 4.12
N GLY A 673 -4.09 -4.50 4.54
CA GLY A 673 -4.24 -5.07 5.89
C GLY A 673 -3.02 -5.77 6.45
N THR A 674 -3.06 -6.00 7.77
CA THR A 674 -2.03 -6.73 8.51
C THR A 674 -2.62 -7.92 9.27
N LEU A 675 -1.92 -9.06 9.19
CA LEU A 675 -2.15 -10.24 10.01
C LEU A 675 -0.92 -10.47 10.89
N GLU A 676 -1.07 -10.36 12.21
CA GLU A 676 0.01 -10.55 13.17
C GLU A 676 -0.29 -11.78 14.04
N ASN A 677 0.58 -12.79 14.00
CA ASN A 677 0.44 -14.02 14.77
C ASN A 677 -0.94 -14.71 14.58
N VAL A 678 -1.43 -14.71 13.33
CA VAL A 678 -2.70 -15.35 12.98
C VAL A 678 -2.50 -16.81 12.64
N LYS A 679 -3.34 -17.69 13.20
CA LYS A 679 -3.38 -19.11 12.85
C LYS A 679 -4.61 -19.41 11.99
N VAL A 680 -4.41 -19.96 10.79
CA VAL A 680 -5.47 -20.44 9.89
C VAL A 680 -5.34 -21.96 9.71
N ASP A 681 -6.35 -22.70 10.16
CA ASP A 681 -6.28 -24.15 10.35
C ASP A 681 -7.51 -24.87 9.81
N SER A 682 -7.32 -25.88 8.96
CA SER A 682 -8.41 -26.74 8.51
C SER A 682 -9.53 -25.96 7.79
N CYS A 683 -9.17 -24.89 7.07
CA CYS A 683 -10.10 -24.12 6.26
C CYS A 683 -10.10 -24.61 4.80
N SER A 684 -11.26 -24.52 4.14
CA SER A 684 -11.37 -24.98 2.75
C SER A 684 -12.26 -24.11 1.86
N ALA A 685 -11.81 -23.84 0.64
CA ALA A 685 -12.59 -23.11 -0.37
C ALA A 685 -12.31 -23.62 -1.78
N LYS A 686 -12.94 -23.08 -2.83
CA LYS A 686 -12.55 -23.46 -4.21
C LYS A 686 -11.12 -23.01 -4.53
N SER A 687 -10.78 -21.79 -4.13
CA SER A 687 -9.42 -21.23 -4.22
C SER A 687 -9.09 -20.50 -2.92
N GLY A 688 -7.84 -20.55 -2.47
CA GLY A 688 -7.44 -19.93 -1.20
C GLY A 688 -8.09 -20.63 -0.01
N GLY A 689 -7.72 -21.88 0.26
CA GLY A 689 -8.32 -22.68 1.33
C GLY A 689 -8.27 -21.97 2.68
N GLY A 690 -7.10 -21.42 3.02
CA GLY A 690 -6.93 -20.50 4.14
C GLY A 690 -7.37 -19.07 3.78
N ILE A 691 -6.63 -18.41 2.89
CA ILE A 691 -6.82 -17.01 2.50
C ILE A 691 -6.85 -16.86 1.00
N TYR A 692 -7.75 -16.00 0.52
CA TYR A 692 -7.76 -15.46 -0.83
C TYR A 692 -7.55 -13.95 -0.79
N VAL A 693 -6.58 -13.43 -1.55
CA VAL A 693 -6.27 -12.00 -1.65
C VAL A 693 -6.41 -11.58 -3.11
N LYS A 694 -7.24 -10.57 -3.39
CA LYS A 694 -7.47 -10.05 -4.74
C LYS A 694 -7.28 -8.54 -4.80
N GLY A 695 -6.15 -8.11 -5.34
CA GLY A 695 -5.70 -6.72 -5.33
C GLY A 695 -5.44 -6.16 -3.92
N GLY A 696 -4.77 -5.02 -3.86
CA GLY A 696 -4.39 -4.37 -2.59
C GLY A 696 -3.06 -4.87 -2.03
N THR A 697 -2.87 -4.74 -0.72
CA THR A 697 -1.63 -5.09 -0.02
C THR A 697 -1.92 -5.88 1.26
N LEU A 698 -1.17 -6.94 1.51
CA LEU A 698 -1.29 -7.72 2.74
C LEU A 698 0.08 -7.98 3.34
N THR A 699 0.25 -7.67 4.62
CA THR A 699 1.44 -8.07 5.39
C THR A 699 1.06 -9.11 6.43
N ILE A 700 1.75 -10.25 6.42
CA ILE A 700 1.58 -11.35 7.37
C ILE A 700 2.87 -11.47 8.17
N THR A 701 2.79 -11.34 9.49
CA THR A 701 3.93 -11.47 10.40
C THR A 701 3.66 -12.56 11.44
N GLY A 702 4.52 -13.59 11.46
CA GLY A 702 4.35 -14.75 12.34
C GLY A 702 3.12 -15.59 12.00
N GLY A 703 2.66 -16.40 12.95
CA GLY A 703 1.47 -17.23 12.79
C GLY A 703 1.69 -18.48 11.93
N SER A 704 0.60 -19.15 11.57
CA SER A 704 0.67 -20.40 10.80
C SER A 704 -0.55 -20.67 9.92
N PHE A 705 -0.34 -21.33 8.78
CA PHE A 705 -1.37 -21.79 7.86
C PHE A 705 -1.24 -23.29 7.67
N ILE A 706 -2.11 -24.08 8.28
CA ILE A 706 -1.95 -25.54 8.40
C ILE A 706 -3.24 -26.25 7.96
N ASN A 707 -3.11 -27.39 7.30
CA ASN A 707 -4.22 -28.28 6.93
C ASN A 707 -5.33 -27.59 6.13
N ASN A 708 -5.01 -26.52 5.39
CA ASN A 708 -5.99 -25.83 4.56
C ASN A 708 -6.04 -26.46 3.17
N SER A 709 -7.22 -26.47 2.55
CA SER A 709 -7.39 -27.18 1.28
C SER A 709 -8.27 -26.47 0.26
N THR A 710 -8.00 -26.71 -1.02
CA THR A 710 -8.94 -26.36 -2.07
C THR A 710 -9.91 -27.51 -2.33
N GLY A 711 -11.22 -27.23 -2.39
CA GLY A 711 -12.27 -28.17 -2.81
C GLY A 711 -12.61 -28.08 -4.31
N GLY A 712 -11.87 -27.27 -5.07
CA GLY A 712 -12.03 -27.11 -6.52
C GLY A 712 -11.32 -28.21 -7.32
N THR A 713 -11.71 -28.36 -8.58
CA THR A 713 -11.13 -29.34 -9.53
C THR A 713 -10.54 -28.68 -10.78
N GLY A 714 -10.61 -27.35 -10.90
CA GLY A 714 -10.08 -26.58 -12.01
C GLY A 714 -8.59 -26.24 -11.86
N GLN A 715 -7.91 -25.95 -12.97
CA GLN A 715 -6.49 -25.56 -12.96
C GLN A 715 -6.21 -24.21 -12.28
N SER A 716 -7.23 -23.35 -12.12
CA SER A 716 -7.18 -22.09 -11.37
C SER A 716 -7.50 -22.26 -9.88
N ASP A 717 -7.78 -23.49 -9.43
CA ASP A 717 -8.21 -23.78 -8.07
C ASP A 717 -6.99 -24.06 -7.19
N GLY A 718 -6.21 -23.00 -6.93
CA GLY A 718 -4.92 -23.08 -6.26
C GLY A 718 -4.89 -22.54 -4.82
N GLY A 719 -3.71 -22.59 -4.21
CA GLY A 719 -3.40 -21.90 -2.96
C GLY A 719 -4.10 -22.53 -1.76
N GLY A 720 -3.63 -23.71 -1.33
CA GLY A 720 -4.24 -24.43 -0.21
C GLY A 720 -4.23 -23.56 1.05
N ALA A 721 -3.09 -22.93 1.34
CA ALA A 721 -3.00 -21.89 2.35
C ALA A 721 -3.39 -20.51 1.80
N ILE A 722 -2.71 -20.03 0.77
CA ILE A 722 -2.81 -18.64 0.30
C ILE A 722 -2.94 -18.59 -1.21
N TYR A 723 -3.97 -17.92 -1.69
CA TYR A 723 -4.11 -17.52 -3.10
C TYR A 723 -3.94 -16.00 -3.21
N ASN A 724 -2.97 -15.56 -4.02
CA ASN A 724 -2.68 -14.16 -4.29
C ASN A 724 -2.98 -13.83 -5.77
N GLU A 725 -4.02 -13.02 -6.01
CA GLU A 725 -4.45 -12.55 -7.33
C GLU A 725 -4.23 -11.04 -7.48
N GLY A 726 -3.21 -10.62 -8.22
CA GLY A 726 -2.92 -9.21 -8.51
C GLY A 726 -2.68 -8.32 -7.29
N ALA A 727 -2.36 -8.89 -6.12
CA ALA A 727 -2.02 -8.15 -4.91
C ALA A 727 -0.52 -8.23 -4.59
N LYS A 728 -0.05 -7.30 -3.74
CA LYS A 728 1.26 -7.41 -3.10
C LYS A 728 1.10 -8.08 -1.74
N VAL A 729 1.67 -9.26 -1.56
CA VAL A 729 1.63 -10.01 -0.30
C VAL A 729 3.05 -10.17 0.24
N THR A 730 3.27 -9.70 1.47
CA THR A 730 4.53 -9.85 2.20
C THR A 730 4.33 -10.77 3.40
N ILE A 731 5.17 -11.80 3.53
CA ILE A 731 5.10 -12.82 4.58
C ILE A 731 6.43 -12.86 5.34
N ILE A 732 6.37 -12.67 6.65
CA ILE A 732 7.55 -12.49 7.52
C ILE A 732 7.45 -13.49 8.68
N GLY A 733 8.39 -14.43 8.77
CA GLY A 733 8.46 -15.40 9.87
C GLY A 733 7.23 -16.29 10.07
N CYS A 734 6.45 -16.54 9.02
CA CYS A 734 5.24 -17.39 9.09
C CYS A 734 5.56 -18.86 8.77
N THR A 735 4.75 -19.80 9.29
CA THR A 735 4.82 -21.22 8.89
C THR A 735 3.61 -21.61 8.02
N ILE A 736 3.87 -22.04 6.80
CA ILE A 736 2.87 -22.48 5.82
C ILE A 736 3.02 -23.99 5.64
N GLY A 737 2.12 -24.74 6.26
CA GLY A 737 2.10 -26.20 6.32
C GLY A 737 2.73 -26.74 7.61
N ASP A 738 3.11 -28.01 7.61
CA ASP A 738 3.59 -28.74 8.79
C ASP A 738 4.47 -29.91 8.33
N ASP A 739 5.38 -30.39 9.18
CA ASP A 739 6.21 -31.56 8.88
C ASP A 739 5.41 -32.87 8.86
N ASP A 740 4.24 -32.92 9.53
CA ASP A 740 3.28 -34.00 9.35
C ASP A 740 2.57 -33.83 8.01
N SER A 741 2.86 -34.72 7.05
CA SER A 741 2.29 -34.68 5.69
C SER A 741 0.76 -34.74 5.64
N ARG A 742 0.10 -35.16 6.73
CA ARG A 742 -1.37 -35.15 6.86
C ARG A 742 -1.93 -33.78 7.26
N LYS A 743 -1.05 -32.84 7.62
CA LYS A 743 -1.36 -31.47 8.04
C LYS A 743 -0.80 -30.42 7.07
N GLY A 744 -0.20 -30.85 5.96
CA GLY A 744 0.15 -29.99 4.86
C GLY A 744 -1.07 -29.28 4.26
N ASN A 745 -0.87 -28.13 3.62
CA ASN A 745 -1.93 -27.53 2.84
C ASN A 745 -1.99 -28.21 1.46
N LEU A 746 -3.20 -28.35 0.92
CA LEU A 746 -3.47 -29.13 -0.28
C LEU A 746 -4.23 -28.31 -1.32
N ALA A 747 -3.74 -28.27 -2.55
CA ALA A 747 -4.45 -27.62 -3.66
C ALA A 747 -4.26 -28.30 -5.01
N VAL A 748 -5.03 -27.95 -6.04
CA VAL A 748 -4.75 -28.44 -7.40
C VAL A 748 -3.40 -27.90 -7.89
N GLN A 749 -3.14 -26.62 -7.64
CA GLN A 749 -1.87 -25.94 -7.92
C GLN A 749 -1.43 -25.13 -6.71
N GLY A 750 -0.14 -25.08 -6.40
CA GLY A 750 0.35 -24.26 -5.28
C GLY A 750 -0.20 -24.75 -3.95
N GLY A 751 0.20 -25.95 -3.52
CA GLY A 751 -0.33 -26.60 -2.32
C GLY A 751 -0.28 -25.68 -1.10
N GLY A 752 0.83 -24.97 -0.92
CA GLY A 752 0.94 -23.84 0.00
C GLY A 752 0.39 -22.56 -0.61
N ILE A 753 1.14 -21.98 -1.56
CA ILE A 753 0.90 -20.64 -2.10
C ILE A 753 0.69 -20.69 -3.62
N PHE A 754 -0.31 -19.95 -4.10
CA PHE A 754 -0.53 -19.70 -5.51
C PHE A 754 -0.49 -18.20 -5.80
N VAL A 755 0.28 -17.78 -6.81
CA VAL A 755 0.52 -16.36 -7.15
C VAL A 755 0.21 -16.12 -8.62
N ASP A 756 -0.75 -15.24 -8.92
CA ASP A 756 -1.26 -14.98 -10.28
C ASP A 756 -1.76 -13.53 -10.46
N GLY A 757 -2.12 -13.15 -11.69
CA GLY A 757 -2.76 -11.87 -12.01
C GLY A 757 -1.82 -10.67 -11.95
N GLY A 758 -0.51 -10.89 -12.16
CA GLY A 758 0.52 -9.85 -12.00
C GLY A 758 0.83 -9.53 -10.54
N ALA A 759 0.58 -10.47 -9.64
CA ALA A 759 0.86 -10.33 -8.22
C ALA A 759 2.36 -10.26 -7.90
N GLU A 760 2.68 -9.64 -6.77
CA GLU A 760 4.00 -9.68 -6.14
C GLU A 760 3.89 -10.42 -4.80
N CYS A 761 4.68 -11.47 -4.62
CA CYS A 761 4.75 -12.23 -3.37
C CYS A 761 6.17 -12.17 -2.81
N ILE A 762 6.31 -11.71 -1.56
CA ILE A 762 7.59 -11.52 -0.87
C ILE A 762 7.58 -12.36 0.40
N LEU A 763 8.57 -13.23 0.58
CA LEU A 763 8.71 -14.08 1.75
C LEU A 763 10.07 -13.86 2.39
N GLU A 764 10.08 -13.54 3.68
CA GLU A 764 11.29 -13.11 4.37
C GLU A 764 11.36 -13.65 5.82
N ALA A 765 12.49 -13.39 6.47
CA ALA A 765 12.70 -13.53 7.91
C ALA A 765 12.36 -14.91 8.51
N GLY A 766 12.88 -15.98 7.90
CA GLY A 766 12.72 -17.34 8.42
C GLY A 766 11.35 -17.94 8.13
N THR A 767 10.61 -17.41 7.15
CA THR A 767 9.35 -18.01 6.68
C THR A 767 9.59 -19.45 6.22
N LYS A 768 8.65 -20.34 6.54
CA LYS A 768 8.73 -21.79 6.29
C LYS A 768 7.56 -22.24 5.42
N ILE A 769 7.83 -23.00 4.36
CA ILE A 769 6.84 -23.68 3.52
C ILE A 769 7.10 -25.17 3.62
N ILE A 770 6.31 -25.90 4.40
CA ILE A 770 6.65 -27.26 4.82
C ILE A 770 5.50 -28.23 4.57
N GLY A 771 5.79 -29.38 3.95
CA GLY A 771 4.85 -30.50 3.85
C GLY A 771 3.61 -30.24 3.00
N ASN A 772 3.60 -29.17 2.20
CA ASN A 772 2.46 -28.84 1.35
C ASN A 772 2.42 -29.73 0.10
N GLY A 773 1.22 -29.99 -0.40
CA GLY A 773 1.03 -30.97 -1.47
C GLY A 773 0.01 -30.55 -2.51
N THR A 774 0.07 -31.18 -3.69
CA THR A 774 -0.99 -31.07 -4.69
C THR A 774 -2.00 -32.22 -4.60
N ILE A 775 -3.27 -31.92 -4.88
CA ILE A 775 -4.36 -32.90 -4.97
C ILE A 775 -4.37 -33.47 -6.38
N GLY A 776 -3.89 -34.71 -6.55
CA GLY A 776 -3.88 -35.38 -7.85
C GLY A 776 -5.30 -35.65 -8.39
N LEU A 777 -5.64 -35.07 -9.54
CA LEU A 777 -6.94 -35.26 -10.22
C LEU A 777 -6.85 -36.29 -11.36
N GLY A 778 -6.34 -37.48 -11.10
CA GLY A 778 -6.17 -38.50 -12.15
C GLY A 778 -5.11 -38.13 -13.18
N THR A 779 -5.50 -37.95 -14.46
CA THR A 779 -4.60 -37.57 -15.58
C THR A 779 -4.26 -36.06 -15.62
N GLY A 780 -4.75 -35.27 -14.66
CA GLY A 780 -4.47 -33.83 -14.56
C GLY A 780 -3.12 -33.51 -13.94
N THR A 781 -2.56 -32.33 -14.26
CA THR A 781 -1.28 -31.82 -13.74
C THR A 781 -1.50 -31.05 -12.43
N GLY A 782 -0.91 -31.51 -11.33
CA GLY A 782 -0.89 -30.80 -10.05
C GLY A 782 0.51 -30.28 -9.74
N ASN A 783 0.79 -29.01 -10.02
CA ASN A 783 2.14 -28.43 -9.94
C ASN A 783 2.32 -27.50 -8.74
N GLY A 784 3.56 -27.30 -8.33
CA GLY A 784 3.91 -26.39 -7.24
C GLY A 784 3.42 -26.93 -5.90
N GLY A 785 4.01 -28.03 -5.40
CA GLY A 785 3.62 -28.59 -4.10
C GLY A 785 3.71 -27.55 -2.97
N GLY A 786 4.81 -26.78 -2.95
CA GLY A 786 4.96 -25.61 -2.10
C GLY A 786 4.33 -24.36 -2.69
N VAL A 787 4.87 -23.90 -3.82
CA VAL A 787 4.51 -22.62 -4.46
C VAL A 787 4.31 -22.77 -5.96
N TYR A 788 3.26 -22.13 -6.48
CA TYR A 788 3.01 -21.96 -7.91
C TYR A 788 2.97 -20.47 -8.26
N VAL A 789 3.74 -20.05 -9.28
CA VAL A 789 3.77 -18.68 -9.80
C VAL A 789 3.33 -18.67 -11.25
N ALA A 790 2.33 -17.85 -11.59
CA ALA A 790 1.67 -17.83 -12.89
C ALA A 790 1.78 -16.46 -13.59
N GLY A 791 1.78 -16.50 -14.92
CA GLY A 791 1.71 -15.31 -15.76
C GLY A 791 2.87 -14.36 -15.52
N ASN A 792 2.61 -13.06 -15.53
CA ASN A 792 3.62 -12.03 -15.27
C ASN A 792 3.84 -11.74 -13.77
N SER A 793 3.50 -12.69 -12.88
CA SER A 793 3.64 -12.52 -11.44
C SER A 793 5.08 -12.76 -10.96
N SER A 794 5.40 -12.30 -9.74
CA SER A 794 6.74 -12.41 -9.16
C SER A 794 6.75 -12.99 -7.75
N LEU A 795 7.79 -13.78 -7.48
CA LEU A 795 8.10 -14.36 -6.17
C LEU A 795 9.51 -13.95 -5.73
N LYS A 796 9.65 -13.36 -4.55
CA LYS A 796 10.93 -13.01 -3.94
C LYS A 796 11.04 -13.70 -2.59
N MET A 797 12.18 -14.34 -2.35
CA MET A 797 12.43 -15.09 -1.13
C MET A 797 13.80 -14.75 -0.57
N GLU A 798 13.86 -14.29 0.68
CA GLU A 798 15.09 -14.09 1.43
C GLU A 798 15.03 -14.79 2.78
N ASN A 799 15.99 -15.67 3.09
CA ASN A 799 16.01 -16.43 4.34
C ASN A 799 14.71 -17.25 4.55
N VAL A 800 14.40 -18.11 3.57
CA VAL A 800 13.18 -18.94 3.54
C VAL A 800 13.57 -20.41 3.47
N THR A 801 12.77 -21.28 4.11
CA THR A 801 12.90 -22.74 3.98
C THR A 801 11.66 -23.31 3.30
N ILE A 802 11.84 -23.99 2.17
CA ILE A 802 10.85 -24.83 1.51
C ILE A 802 11.25 -26.28 1.73
N LYS A 803 10.39 -27.09 2.35
CA LYS A 803 10.76 -28.44 2.75
C LYS A 803 9.64 -29.45 2.55
N ASN A 804 9.99 -30.66 2.10
CA ASN A 804 9.08 -31.80 2.03
C ASN A 804 7.78 -31.52 1.27
N CYS A 805 7.80 -30.62 0.30
CA CYS A 805 6.61 -30.28 -0.49
C CYS A 805 6.50 -31.20 -1.71
N GLU A 806 5.29 -31.60 -2.08
CA GLU A 806 5.06 -32.67 -3.05
C GLU A 806 4.03 -32.32 -4.14
N ALA A 807 4.43 -32.45 -5.40
CA ALA A 807 3.56 -32.33 -6.56
C ALA A 807 3.25 -33.74 -7.12
N THR A 808 1.99 -34.17 -7.02
CA THR A 808 1.54 -35.52 -7.41
C THR A 808 0.77 -35.52 -8.74
N GLY A 809 0.90 -36.59 -9.53
CA GLY A 809 0.36 -36.72 -10.89
C GLY A 809 1.46 -37.14 -11.88
N THR A 810 1.12 -37.68 -13.05
CA THR A 810 2.14 -38.21 -14.00
C THR A 810 2.94 -37.12 -14.69
N ASP A 811 2.33 -35.95 -14.93
CA ASP A 811 2.96 -34.80 -15.60
C ASP A 811 3.16 -33.59 -14.67
N SER A 812 3.01 -33.81 -13.37
CA SER A 812 3.17 -32.79 -12.34
C SER A 812 4.63 -32.33 -12.22
N ALA A 813 4.82 -31.10 -11.77
CA ALA A 813 6.14 -30.49 -11.71
C ALA A 813 6.31 -29.51 -10.54
N GLY A 814 7.56 -29.26 -10.14
CA GLY A 814 7.91 -28.27 -9.12
C GLY A 814 7.42 -28.67 -7.74
N GLY A 815 8.07 -29.64 -7.09
CA GLY A 815 7.65 -30.09 -5.75
C GLY A 815 7.73 -28.97 -4.72
N GLY A 816 8.82 -28.21 -4.76
CA GLY A 816 8.97 -26.96 -4.00
C GLY A 816 8.33 -25.78 -4.72
N VAL A 817 8.83 -25.44 -5.90
CA VAL A 817 8.42 -24.25 -6.66
C VAL A 817 8.16 -24.60 -8.12
N TYR A 818 7.04 -24.13 -8.66
CA TYR A 818 6.72 -24.19 -10.08
C TYR A 818 6.52 -22.77 -10.64
N LEU A 819 7.23 -22.43 -11.73
CA LEU A 819 7.12 -21.15 -12.40
C LEU A 819 6.53 -21.32 -13.80
N TYR A 820 5.47 -20.56 -14.08
CA TYR A 820 4.84 -20.45 -15.39
C TYR A 820 4.82 -19.00 -15.88
N LYS A 821 5.73 -18.65 -16.81
CA LYS A 821 5.96 -17.29 -17.35
C LYS A 821 6.37 -16.21 -16.33
N GLY A 822 6.34 -16.53 -15.04
CA GLY A 822 6.64 -15.61 -13.94
C GLY A 822 8.12 -15.54 -13.58
N THR A 823 8.44 -14.66 -12.64
CA THR A 823 9.82 -14.47 -12.15
C THR A 823 9.95 -14.95 -10.70
N CYS A 824 11.11 -15.50 -10.37
CA CYS A 824 11.42 -15.97 -9.03
C CYS A 824 12.85 -15.62 -8.65
N THR A 825 13.05 -14.94 -7.51
CA THR A 825 14.38 -14.64 -6.97
C THR A 825 14.54 -15.22 -5.58
N LEU A 826 15.58 -16.02 -5.38
CA LEU A 826 15.92 -16.67 -4.11
C LEU A 826 17.27 -16.16 -3.60
N GLU A 827 17.34 -15.81 -2.33
CA GLU A 827 18.59 -15.47 -1.61
C GLU A 827 18.57 -16.10 -0.22
N LYS A 828 19.64 -16.83 0.16
CA LYS A 828 19.67 -17.58 1.44
C LYS A 828 18.46 -18.51 1.64
N VAL A 829 18.01 -19.14 0.55
CA VAL A 829 16.83 -20.03 0.56
C VAL A 829 17.26 -21.48 0.58
N ILE A 830 16.59 -22.30 1.38
CA ILE A 830 16.75 -23.75 1.39
C ILE A 830 15.51 -24.37 0.72
N VAL A 831 15.71 -25.18 -0.34
CA VAL A 831 14.69 -26.04 -0.93
C VAL A 831 15.12 -27.49 -0.72
N GLU A 832 14.45 -28.19 0.20
CA GLU A 832 14.90 -29.49 0.70
C GLU A 832 13.82 -30.58 0.65
N GLY A 833 14.17 -31.78 0.17
CA GLY A 833 13.31 -32.96 0.31
C GLY A 833 12.00 -32.89 -0.48
N CYS A 834 11.87 -31.95 -1.42
CA CYS A 834 10.69 -31.78 -2.23
C CYS A 834 10.64 -32.80 -3.37
N LYS A 835 9.42 -33.08 -3.84
CA LYS A 835 9.10 -34.23 -4.70
C LYS A 835 8.17 -33.85 -5.84
N ALA A 836 8.51 -34.23 -7.07
CA ALA A 836 7.65 -34.09 -8.24
C ALA A 836 8.13 -35.02 -9.36
N PRO A 837 7.34 -35.32 -10.40
CA PRO A 837 7.88 -35.99 -11.59
C PRO A 837 8.95 -35.21 -12.35
N LYS A 838 8.81 -33.88 -12.38
CA LYS A 838 9.69 -32.95 -13.10
C LYS A 838 10.07 -31.80 -12.17
N GLY A 839 11.38 -31.53 -11.98
CA GLY A 839 11.82 -30.47 -11.08
C GLY A 839 11.41 -30.74 -9.64
N GLY A 840 12.01 -31.76 -9.00
CA GLY A 840 11.66 -32.16 -7.64
C GLY A 840 11.69 -30.99 -6.66
N GLY A 841 12.73 -30.16 -6.74
CA GLY A 841 12.80 -28.87 -6.05
C GLY A 841 12.08 -27.76 -6.82
N ILE A 842 12.64 -27.38 -7.98
CA ILE A 842 12.19 -26.21 -8.76
C ILE A 842 11.94 -26.62 -10.22
N PHE A 843 10.82 -26.16 -10.78
CA PHE A 843 10.54 -26.25 -12.21
C PHE A 843 10.37 -24.85 -12.81
N VAL A 844 11.05 -24.60 -13.93
CA VAL A 844 11.03 -23.33 -14.67
C VAL A 844 10.49 -23.61 -16.08
N SER A 845 9.26 -23.17 -16.36
CA SER A 845 8.66 -23.35 -17.68
C SER A 845 9.20 -22.37 -18.73
N GLU A 846 8.64 -22.42 -19.94
CA GLU A 846 8.77 -21.36 -20.95
C GLU A 846 8.48 -19.96 -20.39
N GLU A 847 9.18 -18.97 -20.94
CA GLU A 847 9.12 -17.53 -20.56
C GLU A 847 9.38 -17.20 -19.09
N ALA A 848 9.52 -18.20 -18.21
CA ALA A 848 9.81 -18.00 -16.79
C ALA A 848 11.30 -17.74 -16.56
N GLU A 849 11.58 -16.95 -15.53
CA GLU A 849 12.94 -16.65 -15.08
C GLU A 849 13.10 -17.02 -13.60
N CYS A 850 14.09 -17.86 -13.31
CA CYS A 850 14.50 -18.20 -11.95
C CYS A 850 15.92 -17.70 -11.68
N ILE A 851 16.08 -16.90 -10.64
CA ILE A 851 17.35 -16.31 -10.20
C ILE A 851 17.69 -16.86 -8.82
N LEU A 852 18.77 -17.64 -8.73
CA LEU A 852 19.32 -18.14 -7.47
C LEU A 852 20.54 -17.28 -7.11
N LYS A 853 20.48 -16.57 -5.99
CA LYS A 853 21.61 -15.77 -5.48
C LYS A 853 22.42 -16.55 -4.44
N GLN A 854 23.39 -15.88 -3.83
CA GLN A 854 24.24 -16.39 -2.76
C GLN A 854 23.50 -17.15 -1.65
N ASP A 855 24.17 -18.20 -1.14
CA ASP A 855 23.73 -19.08 -0.05
C ASP A 855 22.37 -19.77 -0.26
N VAL A 856 21.94 -19.92 -1.52
CA VAL A 856 20.80 -20.78 -1.87
C VAL A 856 21.23 -22.24 -1.87
N LYS A 857 20.40 -23.11 -1.31
CA LYS A 857 20.66 -24.55 -1.14
C LYS A 857 19.49 -25.37 -1.69
N ILE A 858 19.75 -26.20 -2.71
CA ILE A 858 18.79 -27.13 -3.32
C ILE A 858 19.22 -28.55 -2.97
N LEU A 859 18.57 -29.12 -1.95
CA LEU A 859 19.08 -30.31 -1.25
C LEU A 859 18.08 -31.47 -1.30
N GLN A 860 18.55 -32.69 -1.54
CA GLN A 860 17.76 -33.90 -1.28
C GLN A 860 16.40 -33.96 -2.00
N ASN A 861 16.23 -33.21 -3.09
CA ASN A 861 14.98 -33.20 -3.84
C ASN A 861 14.94 -34.37 -4.82
N VAL A 862 13.73 -34.86 -5.09
CA VAL A 862 13.52 -36.10 -5.84
C VAL A 862 12.59 -35.84 -7.02
N ALA A 863 13.10 -36.08 -8.22
CA ALA A 863 12.25 -36.30 -9.38
C ALA A 863 11.78 -37.77 -9.37
N MET A 864 10.47 -38.03 -9.44
CA MET A 864 9.89 -39.38 -9.25
C MET A 864 9.08 -39.89 -10.46
N GLY A 865 8.91 -41.22 -10.56
CA GLY A 865 8.22 -41.84 -11.68
C GLY A 865 9.12 -42.07 -12.90
N THR A 866 8.53 -42.49 -14.01
CA THR A 866 9.27 -42.83 -15.25
C THR A 866 9.65 -41.58 -16.02
N ASN A 867 10.89 -41.52 -16.52
CA ASN A 867 11.42 -40.35 -17.24
C ASN A 867 11.42 -39.08 -16.36
N SER A 868 11.76 -39.25 -15.09
CA SER A 868 11.81 -38.17 -14.11
C SER A 868 13.03 -37.27 -14.34
N ASN A 869 12.80 -35.96 -14.45
CA ASN A 869 13.82 -35.01 -14.93
C ASN A 869 14.06 -33.91 -13.90
N GLY A 870 15.33 -33.64 -13.59
CA GLY A 870 15.72 -32.52 -12.73
C GLY A 870 15.35 -32.75 -11.28
N GLY A 871 16.15 -33.53 -10.55
CA GLY A 871 15.89 -33.83 -9.13
C GLY A 871 15.83 -32.53 -8.32
N GLY A 872 16.87 -31.71 -8.46
CA GLY A 872 16.90 -30.35 -7.93
C GLY A 872 16.08 -29.37 -8.77
N ILE A 873 16.52 -29.14 -10.02
CA ILE A 873 15.96 -28.11 -10.90
C ILE A 873 15.70 -28.67 -12.30
N PHE A 874 14.55 -28.36 -12.89
CA PHE A 874 14.29 -28.56 -14.31
C PHE A 874 13.94 -27.22 -14.98
N VAL A 875 14.77 -26.82 -15.94
CA VAL A 875 14.50 -25.70 -16.86
C VAL A 875 13.98 -26.24 -18.19
N ASP A 876 12.72 -25.96 -18.51
CA ASP A 876 12.07 -26.51 -19.70
C ASP A 876 12.18 -25.58 -20.92
N LYS A 877 11.94 -26.18 -22.08
CA LYS A 877 11.58 -25.50 -23.32
C LYS A 877 10.30 -26.19 -23.79
N ASP A 878 9.19 -25.47 -23.95
CA ASP A 878 8.03 -26.08 -24.59
C ASP A 878 7.82 -25.54 -26.01
N SER A 879 7.23 -26.41 -26.81
CA SER A 879 7.35 -26.56 -28.25
C SER A 879 7.13 -25.30 -29.13
N GLY A 880 8.00 -25.12 -30.14
CA GLY A 880 7.80 -24.18 -31.25
C GLY A 880 8.72 -22.95 -31.22
N ASP A 881 8.24 -21.83 -31.77
CA ASP A 881 8.93 -20.52 -31.80
C ASP A 881 8.85 -19.75 -30.44
N ILE A 882 8.52 -20.45 -29.34
CA ILE A 882 8.30 -19.85 -28.01
C ILE A 882 9.63 -19.66 -27.27
N LYS A 883 9.70 -18.63 -26.40
CA LYS A 883 10.89 -18.31 -25.59
C LYS A 883 11.15 -19.36 -24.51
N LEU A 884 12.42 -19.72 -24.38
CA LEU A 884 12.93 -20.71 -23.41
C LEU A 884 12.75 -20.25 -21.95
N GLY A 885 12.59 -21.20 -21.03
CA GLY A 885 12.80 -20.94 -19.61
C GLY A 885 14.25 -20.55 -19.33
N THR A 886 14.45 -19.68 -18.34
CA THR A 886 15.78 -19.15 -18.00
C THR A 886 16.12 -19.39 -16.53
N LEU A 887 17.28 -20.00 -16.30
CA LEU A 887 17.89 -20.16 -14.99
C LEU A 887 19.17 -19.32 -14.92
N THR A 888 19.23 -18.44 -13.91
CA THR A 888 20.41 -17.65 -13.59
C THR A 888 20.85 -17.97 -12.17
N ILE A 889 22.08 -18.46 -12.00
CA ILE A 889 22.70 -18.69 -10.71
C ILE A 889 23.83 -17.68 -10.53
N ASN A 890 23.77 -16.90 -9.46
CA ASN A 890 24.71 -15.84 -9.13
C ASN A 890 25.10 -15.96 -7.64
N GLY A 891 25.89 -17.00 -7.33
CA GLY A 891 26.54 -17.09 -6.02
C GLY A 891 27.74 -16.16 -5.90
N SER A 892 28.49 -16.31 -4.82
CA SER A 892 29.82 -15.72 -4.66
C SER A 892 30.84 -16.79 -4.30
N SER A 893 32.13 -16.47 -4.37
CA SER A 893 33.21 -17.37 -3.96
C SER A 893 33.12 -17.80 -2.49
N GLU A 894 32.59 -16.93 -1.62
CA GLU A 894 32.40 -17.20 -0.19
C GLU A 894 31.08 -17.91 0.11
N LYS A 895 30.04 -17.64 -0.69
CA LYS A 895 28.68 -18.15 -0.50
C LYS A 895 28.11 -18.66 -1.82
N PRO A 896 28.64 -19.79 -2.33
CA PRO A 896 28.16 -20.37 -3.58
C PRO A 896 26.73 -20.88 -3.44
N VAL A 897 26.05 -21.06 -4.56
CA VAL A 897 24.79 -21.82 -4.60
C VAL A 897 25.12 -23.31 -4.53
N ILE A 898 24.47 -24.06 -3.63
CA ILE A 898 24.73 -25.48 -3.43
C ILE A 898 23.55 -26.30 -3.97
N ILE A 899 23.81 -27.20 -4.92
CA ILE A 899 22.84 -28.14 -5.48
C ILE A 899 23.35 -29.55 -5.18
N SER A 900 22.75 -30.22 -4.19
CA SER A 900 23.32 -31.45 -3.66
C SER A 900 22.34 -32.53 -3.24
N LYS A 901 22.77 -33.80 -3.36
CA LYS A 901 22.01 -34.99 -2.94
C LYS A 901 20.65 -35.14 -3.60
N ASN A 902 20.42 -34.49 -4.73
CA ASN A 902 19.18 -34.61 -5.47
C ASN A 902 19.20 -35.87 -6.34
N THR A 903 18.03 -36.46 -6.57
CA THR A 903 17.89 -37.71 -7.32
C THR A 903 16.84 -37.63 -8.43
N ALA A 904 17.11 -38.25 -9.58
CA ALA A 904 16.20 -38.31 -10.72
C ALA A 904 16.55 -39.50 -11.66
N ASP A 905 15.77 -39.72 -12.72
CA ASP A 905 16.20 -40.54 -13.85
C ASP A 905 17.27 -39.80 -14.67
N TYR A 906 17.08 -38.49 -14.88
CA TYR A 906 17.98 -37.63 -15.65
C TYR A 906 18.23 -36.29 -14.94
N GLY A 907 19.48 -35.83 -14.91
CA GLY A 907 19.84 -34.52 -14.36
C GLY A 907 19.57 -34.42 -12.86
N GLY A 908 20.39 -35.07 -12.03
CA GLY A 908 20.13 -35.19 -10.59
C GLY A 908 20.06 -33.82 -9.94
N GLY A 909 21.09 -33.01 -10.14
CA GLY A 909 21.08 -31.60 -9.75
C GLY A 909 20.21 -30.75 -10.67
N VAL A 910 20.56 -30.70 -11.97
CA VAL A 910 19.91 -29.81 -12.96
C VAL A 910 19.60 -30.56 -14.26
N TYR A 911 18.39 -30.41 -14.77
CA TYR A 911 18.05 -30.74 -16.15
C TYR A 911 17.74 -29.43 -16.90
N ASN A 912 18.57 -29.06 -17.87
CA ASN A 912 18.41 -27.83 -18.65
C ASN A 912 18.00 -28.14 -20.09
N ARG A 913 16.79 -27.76 -20.51
CA ARG A 913 16.36 -27.68 -21.92
C ARG A 913 16.30 -26.23 -22.41
N GLY A 914 16.20 -25.26 -21.51
CA GLY A 914 16.15 -23.84 -21.80
C GLY A 914 17.54 -23.17 -21.84
N THR A 915 17.67 -22.05 -21.14
CA THR A 915 18.94 -21.33 -20.96
C THR A 915 19.37 -21.35 -19.50
N ALA A 916 20.64 -21.69 -19.25
CA ALA A 916 21.24 -21.68 -17.93
C ALA A 916 22.54 -20.86 -17.92
N ALA A 917 22.61 -19.82 -17.09
CA ALA A 917 23.83 -19.09 -16.77
C ALA A 917 24.17 -19.36 -15.30
N ILE A 918 25.29 -20.04 -15.03
CA ILE A 918 25.65 -20.51 -13.70
C ILE A 918 26.98 -19.91 -13.27
N ASN A 919 26.94 -19.03 -12.29
CA ASN A 919 28.10 -18.35 -11.74
C ASN A 919 28.22 -18.69 -10.25
N HIS A 920 29.40 -19.17 -9.83
CA HIS A 920 29.71 -19.49 -8.43
C HIS A 920 28.72 -20.48 -7.78
N ALA A 921 28.83 -21.75 -8.17
CA ALA A 921 27.98 -22.83 -7.66
C ALA A 921 28.75 -24.12 -7.37
N GLU A 922 28.22 -24.92 -6.46
CA GLU A 922 28.65 -26.30 -6.18
C GLU A 922 27.52 -27.28 -6.54
N ILE A 923 27.74 -28.11 -7.54
CA ILE A 923 26.82 -29.19 -7.93
C ILE A 923 27.45 -30.50 -7.50
N LYS A 924 26.96 -31.09 -6.39
CA LYS A 924 27.66 -32.22 -5.76
C LYS A 924 26.79 -33.32 -5.17
N ASP A 925 27.32 -34.54 -5.16
CA ASP A 925 26.68 -35.71 -4.55
C ASP A 925 25.27 -36.00 -5.11
N ASN A 926 24.96 -35.57 -6.33
CA ASN A 926 23.68 -35.86 -6.98
C ASN A 926 23.77 -37.22 -7.69
N ASN A 927 22.65 -37.97 -7.71
CA ASN A 927 22.63 -39.34 -8.20
C ASN A 927 21.47 -39.58 -9.17
N VAL A 928 21.75 -40.21 -10.31
CA VAL A 928 20.74 -40.57 -11.31
C VAL A 928 20.89 -41.97 -11.87
N GLN A 929 19.78 -42.50 -12.38
CA GLN A 929 19.79 -43.79 -13.06
C GLN A 929 20.37 -43.72 -14.48
N TYR A 930 20.09 -42.67 -15.25
CA TYR A 930 20.44 -42.63 -16.68
C TYR A 930 21.57 -41.67 -17.03
N HIS A 931 21.32 -40.37 -17.12
CA HIS A 931 22.34 -39.43 -17.64
C HIS A 931 22.43 -38.16 -16.80
N GLY A 932 23.65 -37.62 -16.68
CA GLY A 932 23.90 -36.34 -16.02
C GLY A 932 23.66 -36.41 -14.52
N GLY A 933 24.56 -37.06 -13.77
CA GLY A 933 24.43 -37.13 -12.31
C GLY A 933 24.33 -35.74 -11.69
N GLY A 934 25.25 -34.85 -12.05
CA GLY A 934 25.17 -33.43 -11.70
C GLY A 934 24.18 -32.68 -12.59
N MET A 935 24.37 -32.74 -13.91
CA MET A 935 23.56 -32.00 -14.88
C MET A 935 23.34 -32.73 -16.20
N VAL A 936 22.11 -32.62 -16.75
CA VAL A 936 21.84 -32.81 -18.18
C VAL A 936 21.66 -31.45 -18.84
N ASN A 937 22.40 -31.18 -19.91
CA ASN A 937 22.27 -29.98 -20.73
C ASN A 937 21.78 -30.32 -22.15
N ALA A 938 20.49 -30.12 -22.35
CA ALA A 938 19.76 -30.19 -23.61
C ALA A 938 19.26 -28.81 -24.12
N GLY A 939 19.88 -27.76 -23.60
CA GLY A 939 19.68 -26.35 -23.95
C GLY A 939 21.03 -25.60 -24.07
N THR A 940 21.04 -24.31 -23.78
CA THR A 940 22.31 -23.56 -23.71
C THR A 940 22.75 -23.43 -22.26
N CYS A 941 24.01 -23.76 -21.96
CA CYS A 941 24.58 -23.57 -20.64
C CYS A 941 25.94 -22.86 -20.69
N THR A 942 26.10 -21.84 -19.84
CA THR A 942 27.39 -21.19 -19.55
C THR A 942 27.67 -21.30 -18.05
N MET A 943 28.86 -21.76 -17.70
CA MET A 943 29.34 -21.84 -16.32
C MET A 943 30.60 -20.98 -16.12
N ASP A 944 30.62 -20.22 -15.04
CA ASP A 944 31.79 -19.46 -14.58
C ASP A 944 32.02 -19.75 -13.08
N SER A 945 33.23 -20.18 -12.72
CA SER A 945 33.61 -20.40 -11.33
C SER A 945 32.73 -21.44 -10.61
N VAL A 946 32.46 -22.57 -11.28
CA VAL A 946 31.59 -23.66 -10.78
C VAL A 946 32.43 -24.87 -10.35
N ARG A 947 32.00 -25.58 -9.30
CA ARG A 947 32.55 -26.87 -8.89
C ARG A 947 31.51 -27.98 -9.08
N ILE A 948 31.88 -29.03 -9.81
CA ILE A 948 31.02 -30.20 -10.06
C ILE A 948 31.72 -31.43 -9.49
N GLU A 949 31.15 -31.98 -8.42
CA GLU A 949 31.87 -32.92 -7.57
C GLU A 949 31.05 -34.16 -7.18
N ASN A 950 31.66 -35.35 -7.27
CA ASN A 950 31.10 -36.59 -6.71
C ASN A 950 29.66 -36.92 -7.16
N ASN A 951 29.27 -36.49 -8.36
CA ASN A 951 27.97 -36.84 -8.91
C ASN A 951 28.05 -38.19 -9.63
N GLU A 952 26.95 -38.94 -9.60
CA GLU A 952 26.90 -40.32 -10.09
C GLU A 952 25.76 -40.51 -11.11
N ALA A 953 26.09 -41.13 -12.25
CA ALA A 953 25.12 -41.64 -13.23
C ALA A 953 25.28 -43.16 -13.35
N SER A 954 24.47 -43.90 -12.60
CA SER A 954 24.65 -45.34 -12.41
C SER A 954 23.33 -46.07 -12.16
N ASN A 955 22.87 -46.85 -13.14
CA ASN A 955 21.81 -47.82 -12.93
C ASN A 955 22.42 -49.20 -12.67
N GLN A 956 22.18 -49.78 -11.49
CA GLN A 956 22.72 -51.10 -11.14
C GLN A 956 22.26 -52.20 -12.12
N ASN A 957 21.08 -52.07 -12.70
CA ASN A 957 20.40 -53.11 -13.48
C ASN A 957 20.49 -52.95 -15.01
N SER A 958 21.14 -51.90 -15.53
CA SER A 958 21.28 -51.69 -16.98
C SER A 958 22.64 -51.08 -17.35
N ASN A 959 23.08 -51.22 -18.60
CA ASN A 959 24.33 -50.64 -19.10
C ASN A 959 24.16 -49.17 -19.58
N VAL A 960 23.35 -48.40 -18.88
CA VAL A 960 23.13 -46.97 -19.09
C VAL A 960 23.77 -46.18 -17.93
N GLY A 961 24.03 -44.89 -18.11
CA GLY A 961 24.86 -44.12 -17.17
C GLY A 961 25.94 -43.33 -17.88
N ASN A 962 25.63 -42.17 -18.47
CA ASN A 962 26.61 -41.30 -19.13
C ASN A 962 26.69 -39.96 -18.43
N GLY A 963 27.88 -39.34 -18.43
CA GLY A 963 28.01 -37.98 -17.90
C GLY A 963 27.77 -37.96 -16.40
N GLY A 964 28.67 -38.55 -15.60
CA GLY A 964 28.51 -38.59 -14.14
C GLY A 964 28.38 -37.17 -13.57
N GLY A 965 29.24 -36.26 -14.02
CA GLY A 965 29.11 -34.83 -13.78
C GLY A 965 28.08 -34.20 -14.72
N ILE A 966 28.40 -34.14 -16.02
CA ILE A 966 27.58 -33.50 -17.04
C ILE A 966 27.33 -34.42 -18.25
N TYR A 967 26.09 -34.52 -18.69
CA TYR A 967 25.74 -34.97 -20.04
C TYR A 967 25.29 -33.76 -20.88
N SER A 968 25.84 -33.58 -22.08
CA SER A 968 25.46 -32.46 -22.95
C SER A 968 25.33 -32.87 -24.42
N ASP A 969 24.15 -32.64 -25.01
CA ASP A 969 23.86 -32.79 -26.45
C ASP A 969 23.63 -31.42 -27.12
N LYS A 970 23.77 -30.33 -26.36
CA LYS A 970 23.71 -28.93 -26.81
C LYS A 970 24.92 -28.13 -26.31
N LYS A 971 24.91 -26.82 -26.55
CA LYS A 971 26.02 -25.91 -26.28
C LYS A 971 26.32 -25.86 -24.78
N LEU A 972 27.54 -26.20 -24.43
CA LEU A 972 28.11 -26.11 -23.09
C LEU A 972 29.35 -25.23 -23.12
N THR A 973 29.45 -24.25 -22.21
CA THR A 973 30.64 -23.41 -22.06
C THR A 973 31.08 -23.41 -20.61
N LEU A 974 32.33 -23.79 -20.36
CA LEU A 974 32.94 -23.78 -19.04
C LEU A 974 34.07 -22.75 -18.98
N LYS A 975 34.03 -21.91 -17.96
CA LYS A 975 35.07 -20.96 -17.60
C LYS A 975 35.36 -21.09 -16.11
N ASP A 976 36.64 -21.07 -15.75
CA ASP A 976 37.09 -21.15 -14.36
C ASP A 976 36.42 -22.30 -13.54
N THR A 977 36.08 -23.42 -14.19
CA THR A 977 35.24 -24.49 -13.62
C THR A 977 36.06 -25.73 -13.25
N THR A 978 35.81 -26.33 -12.07
CA THR A 978 36.46 -27.57 -11.62
C THR A 978 35.48 -28.74 -11.66
N VAL A 979 35.87 -29.86 -12.30
CA VAL A 979 35.07 -31.10 -12.34
C VAL A 979 35.89 -32.27 -11.77
N ILE A 980 35.44 -32.86 -10.66
CA ILE A 980 36.22 -33.85 -9.89
C ILE A 980 35.36 -34.97 -9.29
N GLY A 981 35.90 -36.19 -9.22
CA GLY A 981 35.28 -37.30 -8.48
C GLY A 981 33.95 -37.82 -9.06
N ASN A 982 33.52 -37.34 -10.22
CA ASN A 982 32.26 -37.76 -10.81
C ASN A 982 32.39 -39.12 -11.51
N THR A 983 31.34 -39.94 -11.43
CA THR A 983 31.35 -41.32 -11.90
C THR A 983 30.16 -41.63 -12.80
N ALA A 984 30.44 -42.31 -13.91
CA ALA A 984 29.42 -42.83 -14.82
C ALA A 984 29.58 -44.34 -14.97
N LYS A 985 28.46 -45.07 -15.12
CA LYS A 985 28.51 -46.51 -15.37
C LYS A 985 29.12 -46.83 -16.73
N ARG A 986 28.71 -46.10 -17.79
CA ARG A 986 29.11 -46.34 -19.18
C ARG A 986 30.26 -45.42 -19.60
N ASP A 987 29.98 -44.15 -19.92
CA ASP A 987 30.93 -43.24 -20.55
C ASP A 987 30.94 -41.84 -19.91
N GLY A 988 32.12 -41.21 -19.88
CA GLY A 988 32.30 -39.82 -19.47
C GLY A 988 31.92 -39.59 -18.02
N GLY A 989 32.70 -40.11 -17.07
CA GLY A 989 32.37 -39.90 -15.65
C GLY A 989 32.40 -38.43 -15.27
N ALA A 990 33.28 -37.61 -15.87
CA ALA A 990 33.20 -36.17 -15.72
C ALA A 990 32.15 -35.57 -16.66
N ILE A 991 32.37 -35.68 -17.97
CA ILE A 991 31.55 -35.00 -18.99
C ILE A 991 31.35 -35.93 -20.19
N TYR A 992 30.11 -36.07 -20.66
CA TYR A 992 29.78 -36.71 -21.93
C TYR A 992 29.27 -35.67 -22.92
N ILE A 993 29.92 -35.55 -24.09
CA ILE A 993 29.53 -34.62 -25.16
C ILE A 993 28.99 -35.39 -26.36
N ASP A 994 27.72 -35.18 -26.68
CA ASP A 994 27.01 -35.81 -27.79
C ASP A 994 26.88 -34.85 -28.99
N ASP A 995 27.85 -34.92 -29.92
CA ASP A 995 27.89 -34.14 -31.17
C ASP A 995 27.48 -32.66 -31.00
N SER A 996 27.95 -32.04 -29.91
CA SER A 996 27.58 -30.68 -29.51
C SER A 996 28.79 -29.74 -29.42
N VAL A 997 28.50 -28.44 -29.23
CA VAL A 997 29.54 -27.43 -28.99
C VAL A 997 29.94 -27.45 -27.53
N PHE A 998 31.20 -27.78 -27.27
CA PHE A 998 31.79 -27.71 -25.93
C PHE A 998 32.96 -26.72 -25.91
N ASN A 999 32.80 -25.65 -25.13
CA ASN A 999 33.78 -24.57 -25.00
C ASN A 999 34.46 -24.59 -23.63
N MET A 1000 35.76 -24.30 -23.58
CA MET A 1000 36.56 -24.23 -22.35
C MET A 1000 37.50 -23.02 -22.35
N SER A 1001 37.68 -22.37 -21.20
CA SER A 1001 38.68 -21.30 -20.99
C SER A 1001 39.01 -21.07 -19.51
N GLY A 1002 39.98 -20.20 -19.23
CA GLY A 1002 40.35 -19.77 -17.88
C GLY A 1002 41.00 -20.90 -17.07
N SER A 1003 40.65 -20.98 -15.80
CA SER A 1003 41.16 -21.96 -14.83
C SER A 1003 40.40 -23.29 -14.86
N THR A 1004 39.68 -23.57 -15.96
CA THR A 1004 38.88 -24.79 -16.07
C THR A 1004 39.75 -26.04 -16.04
N VAL A 1005 39.39 -27.00 -15.17
CA VAL A 1005 40.12 -28.26 -14.96
C VAL A 1005 39.17 -29.43 -14.70
N ILE A 1006 39.46 -30.58 -15.31
CA ILE A 1006 38.77 -31.85 -15.10
C ILE A 1006 39.78 -32.81 -14.45
N ASN A 1007 39.76 -32.87 -13.12
CA ASN A 1007 40.77 -33.57 -12.36
C ASN A 1007 40.66 -35.09 -12.55
N VAL A 1008 41.72 -35.68 -13.09
CA VAL A 1008 41.85 -37.12 -13.20
C VAL A 1008 42.43 -37.62 -11.89
N GLU A 1009 41.62 -38.25 -11.05
CA GLU A 1009 42.13 -38.89 -9.83
C GLU A 1009 43.20 -39.94 -10.20
N PRO A 1010 44.35 -40.00 -9.50
CA PRO A 1010 45.31 -41.08 -9.65
C PRO A 1010 44.59 -42.41 -9.43
N SER A 1011 44.75 -43.37 -10.35
CA SER A 1011 44.09 -44.68 -10.24
C SER A 1011 44.37 -45.32 -8.89
N GLY A 1012 43.37 -45.34 -8.00
CA GLY A 1012 43.42 -46.00 -6.71
C GLY A 1012 43.32 -47.53 -6.86
N GLY A 1013 44.35 -48.17 -7.40
CA GLY A 1013 44.44 -49.64 -7.41
C GLY A 1013 43.53 -50.37 -8.41
N ALA A 1014 43.22 -51.63 -8.09
CA ALA A 1014 42.85 -52.74 -9.00
C ALA A 1014 41.58 -52.58 -9.88
N THR A 1015 40.92 -51.43 -9.91
CA THR A 1015 39.67 -51.17 -10.64
C THR A 1015 39.84 -50.37 -11.95
N GLY A 1016 41.08 -50.06 -12.35
CA GLY A 1016 41.38 -49.31 -13.59
C GLY A 1016 41.43 -47.79 -13.39
N PRO A 1017 41.62 -47.01 -14.48
CA PRO A 1017 41.75 -45.56 -14.39
C PRO A 1017 40.48 -44.88 -13.83
N SER A 1018 40.62 -43.77 -13.09
CA SER A 1018 39.50 -42.96 -12.59
C SER A 1018 38.51 -42.66 -13.71
N LYS A 1019 37.21 -42.87 -13.50
CA LYS A 1019 36.20 -42.61 -14.54
C LYS A 1019 35.91 -41.13 -14.79
N ASN A 1020 36.52 -40.19 -14.05
CA ASN A 1020 36.30 -38.76 -14.21
C ASN A 1020 36.99 -38.21 -15.49
N ASP A 1021 36.52 -38.61 -16.66
CA ASP A 1021 37.02 -38.22 -17.98
C ASP A 1021 35.98 -37.51 -18.85
N ILE A 1022 36.48 -36.84 -19.90
CA ILE A 1022 35.65 -36.24 -20.95
C ILE A 1022 35.47 -37.28 -22.05
N TYR A 1023 34.24 -37.70 -22.32
CA TYR A 1023 33.92 -38.57 -23.44
C TYR A 1023 33.40 -37.77 -24.64
N LEU A 1024 34.02 -37.95 -25.81
CA LEU A 1024 33.61 -37.33 -27.06
C LEU A 1024 33.07 -38.38 -28.03
N THR A 1025 31.85 -38.16 -28.54
CA THR A 1025 31.27 -38.92 -29.66
C THR A 1025 32.07 -38.68 -30.95
N ASN A 1026 31.64 -39.28 -32.08
CA ASN A 1026 32.47 -39.36 -33.27
C ASN A 1026 32.85 -38.00 -33.88
N THR A 1027 31.97 -36.99 -33.80
CA THR A 1027 32.22 -35.67 -34.40
C THR A 1027 32.44 -34.54 -33.40
N ALA A 1028 32.15 -34.78 -32.12
CA ALA A 1028 32.40 -33.81 -31.05
C ALA A 1028 33.90 -33.45 -30.89
N PHE A 1029 34.16 -32.20 -30.52
CA PHE A 1029 35.49 -31.66 -30.21
C PHE A 1029 35.36 -30.57 -29.12
N ILE A 1030 36.47 -30.27 -28.46
CA ILE A 1030 36.58 -29.18 -27.49
C ILE A 1030 37.02 -27.90 -28.23
N THR A 1031 36.37 -26.78 -27.96
CA THR A 1031 36.78 -25.46 -28.46
C THR A 1031 37.36 -24.63 -27.33
N LEU A 1032 38.56 -24.10 -27.52
CA LEU A 1032 39.19 -23.16 -26.59
C LEU A 1032 38.82 -21.74 -26.98
N THR A 1033 38.09 -21.06 -26.10
CA THR A 1033 37.64 -19.66 -26.30
C THR A 1033 38.55 -18.65 -25.57
N GLY A 1034 39.65 -19.13 -25.00
CA GLY A 1034 40.62 -18.36 -24.24
C GLY A 1034 41.72 -19.25 -23.65
N ALA A 1035 42.73 -18.65 -23.03
CA ALA A 1035 43.85 -19.37 -22.44
C ALA A 1035 43.40 -20.29 -21.29
N LEU A 1036 44.07 -21.44 -21.16
CA LEU A 1036 43.90 -22.35 -20.02
C LEU A 1036 45.04 -22.12 -19.02
N THR A 1037 44.72 -21.64 -17.82
CA THR A 1037 45.70 -21.13 -16.84
C THR A 1037 46.28 -22.21 -15.93
N ALA A 1038 45.63 -23.36 -15.78
CA ALA A 1038 46.13 -24.48 -14.98
C ALA A 1038 47.48 -24.98 -15.51
N THR A 1039 48.48 -25.12 -14.63
CA THR A 1039 49.84 -25.58 -15.01
C THR A 1039 49.94 -27.09 -15.20
N GLU A 1040 49.00 -27.85 -14.61
CA GLU A 1040 48.96 -29.31 -14.64
C GLU A 1040 48.15 -29.87 -15.83
N ASN A 1041 48.06 -31.21 -15.90
CA ASN A 1041 47.15 -31.89 -16.83
C ASN A 1041 45.70 -31.45 -16.57
N ILE A 1042 45.03 -31.00 -17.63
CA ILE A 1042 43.69 -30.42 -17.56
C ILE A 1042 42.60 -31.48 -17.64
N ALA A 1043 42.74 -32.46 -18.51
CA ALA A 1043 41.74 -33.51 -18.67
C ALA A 1043 42.29 -34.76 -19.33
N ARG A 1044 41.68 -35.91 -19.00
CA ARG A 1044 41.73 -37.12 -19.84
C ARG A 1044 40.52 -37.15 -20.76
N ILE A 1045 40.77 -37.42 -22.03
CA ILE A 1045 39.75 -37.49 -23.09
C ILE A 1045 39.65 -38.94 -23.56
N THR A 1046 38.44 -39.46 -23.53
CA THR A 1046 38.06 -40.76 -24.07
C THR A 1046 37.22 -40.55 -25.32
N LEU A 1047 37.51 -41.30 -26.38
CA LEU A 1047 36.79 -41.19 -27.65
C LEU A 1047 35.91 -42.41 -27.88
N ASN A 1048 34.84 -42.23 -28.66
CA ASN A 1048 34.03 -43.36 -29.12
C ASN A 1048 34.86 -44.43 -29.86
N SER A 1049 34.79 -45.67 -29.40
CA SER A 1049 35.52 -46.80 -29.98
C SER A 1049 35.07 -47.18 -31.40
N LEU A 1050 33.83 -46.82 -31.78
CA LEU A 1050 33.19 -47.08 -33.07
C LEU A 1050 33.38 -45.93 -34.08
N GLY A 1051 34.54 -45.29 -34.09
CA GLY A 1051 34.90 -44.32 -35.12
C GLY A 1051 35.59 -43.06 -34.65
N GLY A 1052 35.78 -42.88 -33.34
CA GLY A 1052 36.42 -41.70 -32.77
C GLY A 1052 37.94 -41.72 -32.84
N TYR A 1053 38.57 -42.89 -32.81
CA TYR A 1053 40.03 -43.05 -32.93
C TYR A 1053 40.47 -43.08 -34.41
N LYS A 1054 40.58 -41.89 -35.02
CA LYS A 1054 41.00 -41.71 -36.41
C LYS A 1054 42.20 -40.77 -36.49
N ASN A 1055 43.22 -41.17 -37.27
CA ASN A 1055 44.39 -40.33 -37.49
C ASN A 1055 44.00 -38.98 -38.12
N ASN A 1056 44.61 -37.90 -37.65
CA ASN A 1056 44.35 -36.49 -37.98
C ASN A 1056 42.97 -35.94 -37.54
N ARG A 1057 42.20 -36.66 -36.71
CA ARG A 1057 40.94 -36.12 -36.14
C ARG A 1057 41.24 -34.93 -35.22
N GLU A 1058 40.50 -33.83 -35.36
CA GLU A 1058 40.54 -32.71 -34.42
C GLU A 1058 39.82 -33.07 -33.12
N ILE A 1059 40.53 -32.93 -32.00
CA ILE A 1059 40.02 -33.23 -30.65
C ILE A 1059 39.80 -31.93 -29.87
N VAL A 1060 40.74 -31.00 -29.99
CA VAL A 1060 40.69 -29.67 -29.38
C VAL A 1060 41.05 -28.64 -30.44
N LYS A 1061 40.37 -27.49 -30.51
CA LYS A 1061 40.70 -26.41 -31.45
C LYS A 1061 40.50 -25.03 -30.84
N GLY A 1062 41.23 -24.02 -31.30
CA GLY A 1062 40.97 -22.63 -30.94
C GLY A 1062 39.73 -22.10 -31.69
N ASP A 1063 38.99 -21.17 -31.07
CA ASP A 1063 37.97 -20.41 -31.80
C ASP A 1063 38.60 -19.34 -32.72
N SER A 1064 37.79 -18.53 -33.39
CA SER A 1064 38.29 -17.48 -34.29
C SER A 1064 39.06 -16.35 -33.58
N GLY A 1065 38.89 -16.20 -32.27
CA GLY A 1065 39.54 -15.17 -31.44
C GLY A 1065 40.74 -15.68 -30.65
N PHE A 1066 40.97 -17.00 -30.60
CA PHE A 1066 42.02 -17.62 -29.79
C PHE A 1066 42.91 -18.58 -30.59
N THR A 1067 44.22 -18.33 -30.55
CA THR A 1067 45.23 -19.24 -31.11
C THR A 1067 45.82 -20.10 -30.00
N ILE A 1068 45.78 -21.42 -30.16
CA ILE A 1068 46.34 -22.39 -29.21
C ILE A 1068 47.87 -22.23 -29.15
N PRO A 1069 48.45 -21.97 -27.97
CA PRO A 1069 49.91 -21.96 -27.78
C PRO A 1069 50.53 -23.34 -27.97
N SER A 1070 51.78 -23.39 -28.43
CA SER A 1070 52.56 -24.65 -28.47
C SER A 1070 52.70 -25.26 -27.06
N GLY A 1071 52.71 -26.59 -26.97
CA GLY A 1071 52.80 -27.32 -25.70
C GLY A 1071 51.44 -27.61 -25.04
N TYR A 1072 50.34 -27.07 -25.56
CA TYR A 1072 48.98 -27.38 -25.07
C TYR A 1072 48.58 -28.85 -25.30
N GLU A 1073 49.22 -29.55 -26.23
CA GLU A 1073 49.08 -31.00 -26.38
C GLU A 1073 49.42 -31.79 -25.11
N ASN A 1074 50.30 -31.26 -24.25
CA ASN A 1074 50.67 -31.89 -22.98
C ASN A 1074 49.66 -31.62 -21.87
N LYS A 1075 48.71 -30.69 -22.06
CA LYS A 1075 47.65 -30.41 -21.08
C LYS A 1075 46.52 -31.45 -21.14
N PHE A 1076 46.46 -32.27 -22.18
CA PHE A 1076 45.42 -33.28 -22.37
C PHE A 1076 46.03 -34.67 -22.55
N THR A 1077 45.34 -35.68 -22.02
CA THR A 1077 45.72 -37.08 -22.23
C THR A 1077 44.61 -37.82 -22.98
N ILE A 1078 44.97 -38.80 -23.80
CA ILE A 1078 44.01 -39.63 -24.55
C ILE A 1078 43.98 -41.02 -23.94
N THR A 1079 42.78 -41.54 -23.67
CA THR A 1079 42.59 -42.93 -23.26
C THR A 1079 42.87 -43.86 -24.45
N ASP A 1080 43.63 -44.93 -24.26
CA ASP A 1080 43.86 -45.92 -25.33
C ASP A 1080 42.58 -46.68 -25.70
N LYS A 1081 42.47 -47.10 -26.96
CA LYS A 1081 41.30 -47.83 -27.44
C LYS A 1081 41.20 -49.21 -26.77
N ILE A 1082 40.10 -49.45 -26.06
CA ILE A 1082 39.80 -50.73 -25.42
C ILE A 1082 39.79 -51.86 -26.48
N GLY A 1083 40.56 -52.91 -26.23
CA GLY A 1083 40.70 -54.09 -27.12
C GLY A 1083 41.66 -53.92 -28.31
N ASN A 1084 42.24 -52.74 -28.51
CA ASN A 1084 43.29 -52.49 -29.51
C ASN A 1084 44.20 -51.35 -29.02
N PRO A 1085 45.11 -51.61 -28.06
CA PRO A 1085 45.95 -50.59 -27.44
C PRO A 1085 47.01 -50.08 -28.44
N GLN A 1086 46.57 -49.25 -29.37
CA GLN A 1086 47.44 -48.40 -30.17
C GLN A 1086 47.68 -47.14 -29.37
N HIS A 1087 48.94 -46.79 -29.12
CA HIS A 1087 49.27 -45.55 -28.43
C HIS A 1087 48.84 -44.36 -29.31
N TRP A 1088 47.85 -43.60 -28.85
CA TRP A 1088 47.44 -42.35 -29.49
C TRP A 1088 48.02 -41.16 -28.74
N LYS A 1089 48.40 -40.12 -29.48
CA LYS A 1089 48.82 -38.84 -28.90
C LYS A 1089 48.13 -37.68 -29.59
N LEU A 1090 48.19 -36.51 -28.94
CA LEU A 1090 47.81 -35.24 -29.54
C LEU A 1090 49.05 -34.57 -30.14
N ILE A 1091 48.88 -34.01 -31.34
CA ILE A 1091 49.88 -33.15 -31.97
C ILE A 1091 49.23 -31.81 -32.29
N TYR A 1092 49.99 -30.73 -32.16
CA TYR A 1092 49.55 -29.39 -32.55
C TYR A 1092 49.72 -29.18 -34.06
N GLN A 1093 48.64 -28.87 -34.77
CA GLN A 1093 48.63 -28.54 -36.20
C GLN A 1093 47.44 -27.66 -36.56
N SER A 1094 47.69 -26.55 -37.28
CA SER A 1094 46.64 -25.68 -37.86
C SER A 1094 45.63 -25.16 -36.82
N ASN A 1095 46.12 -24.60 -35.70
CA ASN A 1095 45.31 -24.12 -34.57
C ASN A 1095 44.42 -25.20 -33.90
N ALA A 1096 44.81 -26.46 -34.01
CA ALA A 1096 44.09 -27.59 -33.41
C ALA A 1096 45.05 -28.65 -32.85
N LEU A 1097 44.60 -29.37 -31.83
CA LEU A 1097 45.20 -30.60 -31.33
C LEU A 1097 44.54 -31.77 -32.04
N LYS A 1098 45.33 -32.43 -32.89
CA LYS A 1098 44.87 -33.54 -33.73
C LYS A 1098 45.38 -34.87 -33.21
N LEU A 1099 44.53 -35.89 -33.32
CA LEU A 1099 44.86 -37.25 -32.93
C LEU A 1099 45.87 -37.84 -33.93
N LYS A 1100 47.04 -38.28 -33.44
CA LYS A 1100 48.07 -38.93 -34.25
C LYS A 1100 48.32 -40.33 -33.71
N LYS A 1101 48.36 -41.30 -34.61
CA LYS A 1101 48.82 -42.66 -34.29
C LYS A 1101 50.33 -42.63 -34.06
N ASN A 1102 50.81 -43.15 -32.92
CA ASN A 1102 52.25 -43.34 -32.70
C ASN A 1102 52.84 -44.35 -33.67
#